data_AF-A0A5F7ZNS0-F1
#
_entry.id   AF-A0A5F7ZNS0-F1
#
_cell.length_a   1.000
_cell.length_b   1.000
_cell.length_c   1.000
_cell.angle_alpha   90.00
_cell.angle_beta   90.00
_cell.angle_gamma   90.00
#
_symmetry.space_group_name_H-M   'P 1'
#
loop_
_entity.id
_entity.type
_entity.pdbx_description
1 polymer ?
#
loop_
_entity_poly.entity_id
_entity_poly.type
_entity_poly.pdbx_seq_one_letter_code
_entity_poly.pdbx_strand_id
1 'polypeptide(L)'
;MSGLRFGTLYTENQDVATAVASLCRYHGLSGLVQYQMAQLLRDRDWINQVYLPENHARLKAAHTYVSEELRALGIPFLSRGAGFFIWVDLRKECEKEAVCVIMCASVKYNIRGPALIPRMKTKHRIYYITLFSIVLLGLIATGMFQFWPHSIESSNDWNVEKRSVRDVPVVRLPADSPIPERGDLSCRMHTCFDVYRCGFNPKNKIKVYIYALKKYVDDFGVPVSNTISREYNELLTAISDSDYYTDDINRACLFVPSIDVLNQNTLRIKETAQALAQLSRWDRGTNHLLFNMLPGGPPDYNTALDVPRDRALLAGGGFSTWTYRQGYDVSIPVYSPLSAEVDLPEKGPGPRRYFLISSQVGLHPEYREDLEALQVKHGESVLVLDKCTNLSEGGLSIRKRCHKHQVFDYPQVLQEATFCVVLRGARLGQAILSDVLQAGCVPVVIADSYILPFSEVLDWKRASVVVPEEKMSDVYSILQSIPQRQIEEMQRQARWFWEAYFQSIKAIALATLQIINDRIYPYAAISYEEWNDPPAVKWGSVSNPLFLPLIPPQSQGFTAIVLTYDRVESLFRVITEVSKVPSLSKLLVVWNNQNKNPPEDSLWPKIRVPLKVVRTAENKLSNRFFPYDEIETEAVLAIDDDIIMLTSDELQFGYEVWREFPDRLVGYPGRLHLWDHEMNKWKYESEWTNEVSMVLTGAAFYHKYFNYLYTYKMPGDIKNWVDAHMNCEDIAMNFLVANVTGKAVIKVTPRKKFKCPECTAIDGLSLDQTHMVERSECINKFASVFGTMPLKVVEHRADPVLYKDDFPEKLKSFPNIGSL
;
A
#
# COMPACT_ATOMS: atom_id res chain seq x y z
N MET A 1 15.10 25.34 13.03
CA MET A 1 14.98 24.52 11.80
C MET A 1 15.50 23.10 12.03
N SER A 2 14.96 22.35 12.99
CA SER A 2 15.45 21.01 13.33
C SER A 2 15.27 19.98 12.19
N GLY A 3 14.27 20.20 11.32
CA GLY A 3 14.00 19.34 10.15
C GLY A 3 15.04 19.43 9.03
N LEU A 4 15.89 20.46 8.98
CA LEU A 4 16.96 20.59 7.97
C LEU A 4 18.18 19.71 8.28
N ARG A 5 18.23 19.11 9.48
CA ARG A 5 19.32 18.23 9.96
C ARG A 5 20.72 18.87 9.87
N PHE A 6 20.81 20.20 9.82
CA PHE A 6 22.06 20.95 9.79
C PHE A 6 22.73 20.95 11.17
N GLY A 7 23.77 20.13 11.33
CA GLY A 7 24.65 20.09 12.49
C GLY A 7 26.10 20.31 12.10
N THR A 8 26.89 20.92 12.98
CA THR A 8 28.30 21.20 12.73
C THR A 8 29.12 20.73 13.93
N LEU A 9 30.16 19.95 13.66
CA LEU A 9 31.21 19.66 14.63
C LEU A 9 32.36 20.62 14.39
N TYR A 10 32.72 21.39 15.41
CA TYR A 10 33.94 22.19 15.42
C TYR A 10 34.92 21.56 16.40
N THR A 11 36.08 21.13 15.92
CA THR A 11 37.13 20.48 16.72
C THR A 11 38.50 20.94 16.22
N GLU A 12 39.44 21.11 17.16
CA GLU A 12 40.85 21.40 16.85
C GLU A 12 41.66 20.11 16.63
N ASN A 13 41.11 18.95 16.96
CA ASN A 13 41.77 17.66 16.75
C ASN A 13 41.56 17.19 15.29
N GLN A 14 42.67 17.16 14.54
CA GLN A 14 42.66 16.85 13.11
C GLN A 14 42.29 15.39 12.81
N ASP A 15 42.62 14.46 13.70
CA ASP A 15 42.28 13.05 13.54
C ASP A 15 40.75 12.86 13.68
N VAL A 16 40.14 13.54 14.66
CA VAL A 16 38.68 13.54 14.85
C VAL A 16 37.99 14.21 13.65
N ALA A 17 38.50 15.33 13.16
CA ALA A 17 37.96 16.00 11.99
C ALA A 17 37.99 15.09 10.75
N THR A 18 39.10 14.38 10.52
CA THR A 18 39.28 13.48 9.38
C THR A 18 38.40 12.23 9.48
N ALA A 19 38.30 11.64 10.67
CA ALA A 19 37.43 10.51 10.93
C ALA A 19 35.95 10.87 10.70
N VAL A 20 35.50 12.00 11.25
CA VAL A 20 34.12 12.48 11.09
C VAL A 20 33.85 12.89 9.64
N ALA A 21 34.77 13.56 8.96
CA ALA A 21 34.61 13.91 7.53
C ALA A 21 34.46 12.67 6.64
N SER A 22 35.14 11.57 6.98
CA SER A 22 35.00 10.28 6.28
C SER A 22 33.61 9.67 6.51
N LEU A 23 33.07 9.78 7.73
CA LEU A 23 31.70 9.36 8.07
C LEU A 23 30.62 10.25 7.42
N CYS A 24 30.90 11.54 7.24
CA CYS A 24 30.02 12.48 6.55
C CYS A 24 29.79 12.15 5.06
N ARG A 25 30.48 11.16 4.46
CA ARG A 25 30.09 10.64 3.14
C ARG A 25 28.75 9.90 3.17
N TYR A 26 28.41 9.30 4.30
CA TYR A 26 27.18 8.50 4.46
C TYR A 26 26.04 9.29 5.12
N HIS A 27 26.38 10.29 5.93
CA HIS A 27 25.42 11.15 6.64
C HIS A 27 25.62 12.65 6.35
N GLY A 28 26.16 12.95 5.17
CA GLY A 28 26.43 14.33 4.74
C GLY A 28 25.15 15.12 4.53
N LEU A 29 25.24 16.43 4.75
CA LEU A 29 24.16 17.34 4.39
C LEU A 29 24.00 17.36 2.87
N SER A 30 22.76 17.32 2.37
CA SER A 30 22.49 17.52 0.95
C SER A 30 23.12 18.83 0.48
N GLY A 31 23.75 18.81 -0.71
CA GLY A 31 24.36 20.00 -1.31
C GLY A 31 23.37 21.17 -1.44
N LEU A 32 22.07 20.89 -1.58
CA LEU A 32 21.02 21.91 -1.60
C LEU A 32 20.87 22.60 -0.24
N VAL A 33 20.83 21.82 0.85
CA VAL A 33 20.76 22.36 2.21
C VAL A 33 22.04 23.13 2.53
N GLN A 34 23.21 22.61 2.12
CA GLN A 34 24.48 23.33 2.25
C GLN A 34 24.44 24.67 1.51
N TYR A 35 23.95 24.70 0.28
CA TYR A 35 23.83 25.93 -0.51
C TYR A 35 22.85 26.93 0.12
N GLN A 36 21.66 26.49 0.51
CA GLN A 36 20.65 27.35 1.15
C GLN A 36 21.14 27.91 2.48
N MET A 37 21.74 27.06 3.34
CA MET A 37 22.32 27.51 4.60
C MET A 37 23.51 28.43 4.35
N ALA A 38 24.33 28.17 3.33
CA ALA A 38 25.42 29.08 2.96
C ALA A 38 24.88 30.45 2.52
N GLN A 39 23.84 30.53 1.69
CA GLN A 39 23.23 31.82 1.31
C GLN A 39 22.67 32.56 2.51
N LEU A 40 21.96 31.86 3.40
CA LEU A 40 21.38 32.44 4.61
C LEU A 40 22.46 32.94 5.58
N LEU A 41 23.50 32.13 5.82
CA LEU A 41 24.60 32.46 6.75
C LEU A 41 25.58 33.49 6.18
N ARG A 42 25.55 33.73 4.87
CA ARG A 42 26.34 34.76 4.19
C ARG A 42 25.77 36.16 4.40
N ASP A 43 24.47 36.29 4.61
CA ASP A 43 23.80 37.56 4.92
C ASP A 43 24.00 37.93 6.41
N ARG A 44 25.20 38.44 6.72
CA ARG A 44 25.58 38.84 8.07
C ARG A 44 24.78 40.04 8.58
N ASP A 45 24.33 40.91 7.67
CA ASP A 45 23.57 42.10 8.03
C ASP A 45 22.16 41.71 8.50
N TRP A 46 21.46 40.86 7.75
CA TRP A 46 20.19 40.32 8.20
C TRP A 46 20.31 39.55 9.52
N ILE A 47 21.36 38.71 9.68
CA ILE A 47 21.55 37.94 10.91
C ILE A 47 21.74 38.86 12.12
N ASN A 48 22.67 39.81 12.03
CA ASN A 48 23.07 40.63 13.18
C ASN A 48 22.09 41.76 13.48
N GLN A 49 21.47 42.35 12.45
CA GLN A 49 20.61 43.53 12.61
C GLN A 49 19.12 43.18 12.72
N VAL A 50 18.69 42.03 12.18
CA VAL A 50 17.27 41.66 12.13
C VAL A 50 17.02 40.37 12.91
N TYR A 51 17.61 39.24 12.49
CA TYR A 51 17.24 37.93 13.02
C TYR A 51 17.59 37.76 14.50
N LEU A 52 18.85 38.00 14.90
CA LEU A 52 19.27 37.81 16.30
C LEU A 52 18.55 38.78 17.26
N PRO A 53 18.46 40.11 16.99
CA PRO A 53 17.73 41.02 17.85
C PRO A 53 16.25 40.65 17.99
N GLU A 54 15.57 40.35 16.87
CA GLU A 54 14.14 40.02 16.88
C GLU A 54 13.88 38.67 17.58
N ASN A 55 14.71 37.66 17.32
CA ASN A 55 14.58 36.36 17.97
C ASN A 55 14.83 36.47 19.48
N HIS A 56 15.84 37.22 19.92
CA HIS A 56 16.08 37.48 21.35
C HIS A 56 14.95 38.27 22.00
N ALA A 57 14.42 39.29 21.32
CA ALA A 57 13.30 40.09 21.83
C ALA A 57 12.05 39.23 22.03
N ARG A 58 11.70 38.39 21.04
CA ARG A 58 10.54 37.48 21.11
C ARG A 58 10.71 36.41 22.19
N LEU A 59 11.89 35.81 22.30
CA LEU A 59 12.16 34.81 23.34
C LEU A 59 12.11 35.42 24.73
N LYS A 60 12.66 36.63 24.91
CA LYS A 60 12.57 37.37 26.17
C LYS A 60 11.13 37.70 26.53
N ALA A 61 10.31 38.14 25.56
CA ALA A 61 8.90 38.42 25.79
C ALA A 61 8.13 37.16 26.22
N ALA A 62 8.33 36.04 25.52
CA ALA A 62 7.70 34.76 25.86
C ALA A 62 8.13 34.25 27.24
N HIS A 63 9.43 34.29 27.55
CA HIS A 63 9.93 33.93 28.87
C HIS A 63 9.32 34.83 29.96
N THR A 64 9.28 36.14 29.72
CA THR A 64 8.72 37.12 30.68
C THR A 64 7.26 36.79 30.98
N TYR A 65 6.44 36.63 29.94
CA TYR A 65 5.02 36.27 30.07
C TYR A 65 4.82 34.99 30.91
N VAL A 66 5.48 33.89 30.54
CA VAL A 66 5.31 32.62 31.27
C VAL A 66 5.85 32.72 32.70
N SER A 67 6.95 33.43 32.91
CA SER A 67 7.53 33.63 34.24
C SER A 67 6.63 34.48 35.16
N GLU A 68 5.90 35.46 34.61
CA GLU A 68 4.94 36.27 35.34
C GLU A 68 3.69 35.46 35.71
N GLU A 69 3.16 34.65 34.78
CA GLU A 69 2.05 33.73 35.05
C GLU A 69 2.41 32.71 36.14
N LEU A 70 3.60 32.10 36.07
CA LEU A 70 4.06 31.16 37.08
C LEU A 70 4.22 31.82 38.46
N ARG A 71 4.71 33.07 38.52
CA ARG A 71 4.75 33.85 39.77
C ARG A 71 3.35 34.16 40.29
N ALA A 72 2.42 34.53 39.42
CA ALA A 72 1.03 34.80 39.79
C ALA A 72 0.33 33.55 40.37
N LEU A 73 0.69 32.37 39.86
CA LEU A 73 0.22 31.08 40.35
C LEU A 73 0.99 30.56 41.58
N GLY A 74 2.01 31.27 42.06
CA GLY A 74 2.82 30.85 43.21
C GLY A 74 3.72 29.64 42.94
N ILE A 75 3.93 29.26 41.68
CA ILE A 75 4.71 28.08 41.30
C ILE A 75 6.19 28.47 41.17
N PRO A 76 7.12 27.83 41.91
CA PRO A 76 8.53 28.13 41.80
C PRO A 76 9.11 27.61 40.46
N PHE A 77 10.11 28.31 39.92
CA PHE A 77 10.82 27.90 38.70
C PHE A 77 12.25 28.45 38.69
N LEU A 78 13.13 27.81 37.93
CA LEU A 78 14.49 28.28 37.68
C LEU A 78 14.51 29.17 36.44
N SER A 79 14.76 30.46 36.62
CA SER A 79 14.94 31.40 35.52
C SER A 79 16.39 31.38 35.02
N ARG A 80 16.57 31.13 33.72
CA ARG A 80 17.85 31.20 33.01
C ARG A 80 17.66 32.06 31.76
N GLY A 81 18.67 32.85 31.40
CA GLY A 81 18.58 33.82 30.30
C GLY A 81 18.69 33.22 28.88
N ALA A 82 18.50 31.92 28.71
CA ALA A 82 18.67 31.22 27.43
C ALA A 82 17.78 29.97 27.35
N GLY A 83 17.51 29.51 26.13
CA GLY A 83 16.70 28.33 25.85
C GLY A 83 15.28 28.64 25.37
N PHE A 84 14.51 27.58 25.10
CA PHE A 84 13.12 27.64 24.60
C PHE A 84 12.13 27.06 25.62
N PHE A 85 12.53 27.00 26.90
CA PHE A 85 11.79 26.36 27.97
C PHE A 85 12.10 27.01 29.32
N ILE A 86 11.20 26.83 30.29
CA ILE A 86 11.40 27.21 31.69
C ILE A 86 11.38 25.94 32.53
N TRP A 87 12.29 25.86 33.50
CA TRP A 87 12.41 24.72 34.39
C TRP A 87 11.56 24.95 35.63
N VAL A 88 10.35 24.41 35.62
CA VAL A 88 9.37 24.60 36.70
C VAL A 88 9.66 23.62 37.84
N ASP A 89 9.57 24.10 39.08
CA ASP A 89 9.75 23.33 40.30
C ASP A 89 8.40 23.00 40.92
N LEU A 90 7.92 21.78 40.72
CA LEU A 90 6.64 21.31 41.26
C LEU A 90 6.81 20.43 42.49
N ARG A 91 8.00 20.38 43.10
CA ARG A 91 8.27 19.47 44.23
C ARG A 91 7.35 19.67 45.43
N LYS A 92 6.87 20.90 45.65
CA LYS A 92 5.92 21.23 46.74
C LYS A 92 4.50 20.71 46.50
N GLU A 93 4.11 20.50 45.25
CA GLU A 93 2.76 20.03 44.90
C GLU A 93 2.65 18.50 44.88
N CYS A 94 3.76 17.78 45.11
CA CYS A 94 3.87 16.32 44.99
C CYS A 94 3.68 15.54 46.31
N GLU A 95 3.05 16.10 47.36
CA GLU A 95 2.92 15.41 48.65
C GLU A 95 1.81 14.33 48.74
N LYS A 96 1.17 13.96 47.63
CA LYS A 96 0.28 12.77 47.57
C LYS A 96 0.52 11.99 46.27
N GLU A 97 1.15 10.82 46.42
CA GLU A 97 1.25 9.73 45.45
C GLU A 97 1.34 10.11 43.96
N ALA A 98 2.55 10.36 43.45
CA ALA A 98 3.02 9.93 42.13
C ALA A 98 4.37 10.57 41.77
N VAL A 99 5.14 9.85 40.96
CA VAL A 99 6.43 10.19 40.36
C VAL A 99 6.55 11.68 39.97
N CYS A 100 7.51 12.38 40.58
CA CYS A 100 7.80 13.79 40.31
C CYS A 100 8.56 13.91 38.98
N VAL A 101 7.87 14.26 37.90
CA VAL A 101 8.48 14.55 36.59
C VAL A 101 8.79 16.04 36.51
N ILE A 102 10.05 16.37 36.24
CA ILE A 102 10.42 17.74 35.87
C ILE A 102 9.87 18.00 34.45
N MET A 103 8.79 18.78 34.35
CA MET A 103 8.21 19.14 33.06
C MET A 103 8.94 20.32 32.41
N CYS A 104 9.39 20.10 31.19
CA CYS A 104 9.94 21.12 30.31
C CYS A 104 8.78 21.72 29.48
N ALA A 105 8.29 22.90 29.82
CA ALA A 105 7.24 23.55 29.03
C ALA A 105 7.86 24.13 27.74
N SER A 106 7.54 23.55 26.59
CA SER A 106 7.95 24.03 25.26
C SER A 106 6.80 24.82 24.62
N VAL A 107 7.04 26.10 24.31
CA VAL A 107 6.03 26.96 23.66
C VAL A 107 5.98 26.63 22.17
N LYS A 108 4.97 25.85 21.74
CA LYS A 108 4.54 25.77 20.34
C LYS A 108 3.38 26.74 20.12
N TYR A 109 3.60 27.78 19.33
CA TYR A 109 2.53 28.65 18.84
C TYR A 109 1.58 27.85 17.95
N ASN A 110 0.34 27.65 18.41
CA ASN A 110 -0.79 27.24 17.60
C ASN A 110 -1.77 28.42 17.56
N ILE A 111 -1.90 29.07 16.40
CA ILE A 111 -2.89 30.13 16.19
C ILE A 111 -4.26 29.45 16.10
N ARG A 112 -4.94 29.31 17.24
CA ARG A 112 -6.39 29.13 17.41
C ARG A 112 -6.69 28.97 18.90
N GLY A 113 -6.87 30.09 19.59
CA GLY A 113 -7.44 30.11 20.93
C GLY A 113 -8.96 30.38 20.86
N PRO A 114 -9.79 29.69 21.65
CA PRO A 114 -11.19 30.05 21.83
C PRO A 114 -11.27 31.22 22.84
N ALA A 115 -11.86 32.34 22.43
CA ALA A 115 -12.08 33.47 23.33
C ALA A 115 -13.35 33.25 24.17
N LEU A 116 -13.16 33.05 25.47
CA LEU A 116 -14.21 33.18 26.50
C LEU A 116 -14.63 34.65 26.59
N ILE A 117 -15.91 34.94 26.34
CA ILE A 117 -16.50 36.28 26.42
C ILE A 117 -16.87 36.59 27.88
N PRO A 118 -16.30 37.63 28.53
CA PRO A 118 -16.80 38.11 29.81
C PRO A 118 -18.06 38.96 29.60
N ARG A 119 -19.07 38.76 30.46
CA ARG A 119 -20.31 39.56 30.53
C ARG A 119 -20.01 41.07 30.56
N MET A 120 -20.39 41.79 29.50
CA MET A 120 -20.20 43.24 29.41
C MET A 120 -21.39 44.03 29.96
N LYS A 121 -21.07 45.09 30.71
CA LYS A 121 -22.01 46.07 31.29
C LYS A 121 -22.73 46.89 30.20
N THR A 122 -23.98 47.22 30.49
CA THR A 122 -25.04 47.76 29.62
C THR A 122 -24.71 49.01 28.80
N LYS A 123 -23.65 49.77 29.14
CA LYS A 123 -23.27 51.01 28.43
C LYS A 123 -22.53 50.80 27.10
N HIS A 124 -21.95 49.62 26.85
CA HIS A 124 -21.24 49.34 25.59
C HIS A 124 -22.11 48.64 24.54
N ARG A 125 -23.31 48.17 24.92
CA ARG A 125 -24.20 47.41 24.04
C ARG A 125 -24.67 48.23 22.83
N ILE A 126 -24.92 49.53 23.02
CA ILE A 126 -25.32 50.42 21.92
C ILE A 126 -24.16 50.60 20.94
N TYR A 127 -22.94 50.88 21.44
CA TYR A 127 -21.76 51.04 20.58
C TYR A 127 -21.48 49.80 19.72
N TYR A 128 -21.53 48.60 20.31
CA TYR A 128 -21.31 47.36 19.55
C TYR A 128 -22.48 46.99 18.63
N ILE A 129 -23.73 47.32 18.99
CA ILE A 129 -24.87 47.14 18.07
C ILE A 129 -24.71 48.10 16.87
N THR A 130 -24.36 49.36 17.09
CA THR A 130 -24.14 50.31 15.99
C THR A 130 -22.96 49.90 15.12
N LEU A 131 -21.84 49.47 15.71
CA LEU A 131 -20.69 48.96 14.98
C LEU A 131 -21.03 47.69 14.19
N PHE A 132 -21.76 46.75 14.78
CA PHE A 132 -22.20 45.53 14.11
C PHE A 132 -23.19 45.83 12.98
N SER A 133 -24.12 46.78 13.16
CA SER A 133 -25.02 47.22 12.11
C SER A 133 -24.28 47.91 10.96
N ILE A 134 -23.24 48.70 11.23
CA ILE A 134 -22.40 49.31 10.19
C ILE A 134 -21.60 48.24 9.44
N VAL A 135 -21.01 47.28 10.14
CA VAL A 135 -20.26 46.17 9.51
C VAL A 135 -21.21 45.27 8.71
N LEU A 136 -22.41 44.99 9.22
CA LEU A 136 -23.42 44.19 8.53
C LEU A 136 -23.96 44.91 7.29
N LEU A 137 -24.24 46.21 7.39
CA LEU A 137 -24.61 47.02 6.23
C LEU A 137 -23.46 47.14 5.23
N GLY A 138 -22.22 47.21 5.70
CA GLY A 138 -21.03 47.14 4.86
C GLY A 138 -20.92 45.81 4.13
N LEU A 139 -21.15 44.68 4.81
CA LEU A 139 -21.14 43.34 4.23
C LEU A 139 -22.30 43.11 3.26
N ILE A 140 -23.49 43.65 3.56
CA ILE A 140 -24.64 43.63 2.64
C ILE A 140 -24.37 44.53 1.45
N ALA A 141 -23.75 45.71 1.63
CA ALA A 141 -23.38 46.59 0.54
C ALA A 141 -22.29 45.98 -0.34
N THR A 142 -21.26 45.33 0.23
CA THR A 142 -20.25 44.59 -0.55
C THR A 142 -20.84 43.35 -1.19
N GLY A 143 -21.74 42.63 -0.51
CA GLY A 143 -22.46 41.50 -1.08
C GLY A 143 -23.35 41.95 -2.24
N MET A 144 -24.07 43.06 -2.08
CA MET A 144 -24.85 43.63 -3.17
C MET A 144 -23.94 44.16 -4.29
N PHE A 145 -22.79 44.79 -4.03
CA PHE A 145 -21.87 45.22 -5.09
C PHE A 145 -21.18 44.05 -5.82
N GLN A 146 -20.94 42.95 -5.10
CA GLN A 146 -20.32 41.73 -5.64
C GLN A 146 -21.33 40.82 -6.37
N PHE A 147 -22.63 41.00 -6.11
CA PHE A 147 -23.73 40.29 -6.77
C PHE A 147 -24.70 41.21 -7.55
N TRP A 148 -24.39 42.50 -7.71
CA TRP A 148 -25.11 43.43 -8.59
C TRP A 148 -24.72 43.09 -10.03
N PRO A 149 -25.66 42.94 -10.97
CA PRO A 149 -25.35 42.60 -12.33
C PRO A 149 -24.72 43.81 -13.02
N HIS A 150 -23.42 44.00 -12.85
CA HIS A 150 -22.63 44.73 -13.81
C HIS A 150 -22.36 43.77 -14.96
N SER A 151 -23.10 44.01 -16.04
CA SER A 151 -22.72 43.68 -17.40
C SER A 151 -21.37 44.31 -17.70
N ILE A 152 -20.32 43.64 -17.25
CA ILE A 152 -18.94 43.85 -17.68
C ILE A 152 -18.58 42.55 -18.39
N GLU A 153 -18.30 42.69 -19.67
CA GLU A 153 -17.74 41.68 -20.55
C GLU A 153 -16.62 40.94 -19.81
N SER A 154 -16.94 39.71 -19.39
CA SER A 154 -15.96 38.73 -18.96
C SER A 154 -15.11 38.39 -20.18
N SER A 155 -13.97 39.06 -20.29
CA SER A 155 -12.90 38.63 -21.17
C SER A 155 -12.35 37.31 -20.63
N ASN A 156 -12.70 36.24 -21.34
CA ASN A 156 -12.18 34.87 -21.29
C ASN A 156 -12.69 33.99 -20.14
N ASP A 157 -13.97 33.66 -20.22
CA ASP A 157 -14.45 32.29 -20.00
C ASP A 157 -13.57 31.31 -20.80
N TRP A 158 -12.56 30.71 -20.17
CA TRP A 158 -12.06 29.41 -20.64
C TRP A 158 -13.00 28.34 -20.11
N ASN A 159 -14.25 28.36 -20.60
CA ASN A 159 -14.98 27.12 -20.75
C ASN A 159 -14.10 26.25 -21.65
N VAL A 160 -13.72 25.08 -21.13
CA VAL A 160 -13.02 24.02 -21.85
C VAL A 160 -13.99 23.46 -22.90
N GLU A 161 -14.35 24.26 -23.88
CA GLU A 161 -14.88 23.78 -25.14
C GLU A 161 -13.77 22.95 -25.77
N LYS A 162 -13.95 21.63 -25.72
CA LYS A 162 -13.32 20.60 -26.57
C LYS A 162 -12.10 21.13 -27.31
N ARG A 163 -10.89 20.91 -26.79
CA ARG A 163 -9.59 21.26 -27.43
C ARG A 163 -9.70 21.06 -28.95
N SER A 164 -10.06 22.11 -29.67
CA SER A 164 -10.39 22.01 -31.09
C SER A 164 -9.06 22.02 -31.83
N VAL A 165 -8.77 20.92 -32.51
CA VAL A 165 -7.53 20.75 -33.30
C VAL A 165 -7.45 21.75 -34.47
N ARG A 166 -8.49 22.56 -34.71
CA ARG A 166 -8.58 23.49 -35.84
C ARG A 166 -7.67 24.72 -35.70
N ASP A 167 -7.41 25.19 -34.47
CA ASP A 167 -6.69 26.46 -34.21
C ASP A 167 -5.41 26.31 -33.37
N VAL A 168 -4.72 25.16 -33.47
CA VAL A 168 -3.47 24.89 -32.73
C VAL A 168 -2.19 25.17 -33.53
N PRO A 169 -1.10 25.61 -32.87
CA PRO A 169 0.17 25.89 -33.54
C PRO A 169 0.70 24.69 -34.33
N VAL A 170 1.11 24.92 -35.57
CA VAL A 170 1.70 23.90 -36.45
C VAL A 170 3.22 23.87 -36.28
N VAL A 171 3.77 22.69 -36.03
CA VAL A 171 5.21 22.43 -35.97
C VAL A 171 5.60 21.54 -37.14
N ARG A 172 6.53 22.02 -37.96
CA ARG A 172 7.12 21.22 -39.05
C ARG A 172 8.27 20.39 -38.50
N LEU A 173 8.33 19.12 -38.89
CA LEU A 173 9.38 18.17 -38.55
C LEU A 173 10.26 17.93 -39.78
N PRO A 174 11.45 18.55 -39.83
CA PRO A 174 12.46 18.23 -40.83
C PRO A 174 12.79 16.74 -40.88
N ALA A 175 13.04 16.18 -42.06
CA ALA A 175 13.38 14.77 -42.25
C ALA A 175 14.63 14.32 -41.45
N ASP A 176 15.55 15.26 -41.16
CA ASP A 176 16.77 15.08 -40.36
C ASP A 176 16.57 15.35 -38.86
N SER A 177 15.33 15.59 -38.41
CA SER A 177 15.01 15.75 -36.99
C SER A 177 15.48 14.53 -36.18
N PRO A 178 16.04 14.75 -34.98
CA PRO A 178 16.54 13.68 -34.14
C PRO A 178 15.44 12.69 -33.79
N ILE A 179 15.81 11.42 -33.70
CA ILE A 179 14.94 10.32 -33.32
C ILE A 179 15.44 9.79 -31.98
N PRO A 180 14.56 9.61 -30.98
CA PRO A 180 14.90 8.92 -29.73
C PRO A 180 15.51 7.55 -29.97
N GLU A 181 16.30 7.06 -29.02
CA GLU A 181 16.69 5.65 -29.01
C GLU A 181 15.47 4.75 -28.74
N ARG A 182 15.59 3.47 -29.12
CA ARG A 182 14.59 2.47 -28.75
C ARG A 182 14.53 2.37 -27.22
N GLY A 183 13.34 2.08 -26.70
CA GLY A 183 13.11 2.00 -25.26
C GLY A 183 14.07 1.03 -24.57
N ASP A 184 14.80 1.51 -23.57
CA ASP A 184 15.77 0.69 -22.82
C ASP A 184 15.04 -0.22 -21.81
N LEU A 185 15.16 -1.54 -22.00
CA LEU A 185 14.56 -2.58 -21.16
C LEU A 185 15.26 -2.73 -19.79
N SER A 186 16.49 -2.21 -19.65
CA SER A 186 17.22 -2.20 -18.38
C SER A 186 16.75 -1.09 -17.43
N CYS A 187 15.89 -0.18 -17.91
CA CYS A 187 15.38 0.91 -17.09
C CYS A 187 14.61 0.42 -15.86
N ARG A 188 14.93 1.05 -14.73
CA ARG A 188 14.31 0.89 -13.42
C ARG A 188 14.08 2.27 -12.81
N MET A 189 13.27 2.32 -11.76
CA MET A 189 12.93 3.57 -11.08
C MET A 189 14.16 4.30 -10.51
N HIS A 190 15.24 3.59 -10.19
CA HIS A 190 16.48 4.19 -9.68
C HIS A 190 17.53 4.49 -10.76
N THR A 191 17.37 4.01 -12.00
CA THR A 191 18.34 4.20 -13.10
C THR A 191 17.90 5.19 -14.15
N CYS A 192 16.61 5.20 -14.49
CA CYS A 192 16.07 5.96 -15.62
C CYS A 192 15.06 7.05 -15.23
N PHE A 193 14.54 7.00 -14.01
CA PHE A 193 13.65 8.00 -13.45
C PHE A 193 14.43 8.98 -12.57
N ASP A 194 14.15 10.27 -12.71
CA ASP A 194 14.70 11.33 -11.87
C ASP A 194 13.71 11.67 -10.75
N VAL A 195 13.90 11.03 -9.59
CA VAL A 195 13.05 11.23 -8.41
C VAL A 195 13.15 12.67 -7.87
N TYR A 196 14.25 13.38 -8.16
CA TYR A 196 14.49 14.71 -7.62
C TYR A 196 13.58 15.78 -8.24
N ARG A 197 13.05 15.53 -9.44
CA ARG A 197 11.98 16.38 -10.04
C ARG A 197 10.67 16.32 -9.26
N CYS A 198 10.48 15.29 -8.44
CA CYS A 198 9.28 15.07 -7.64
C CYS A 198 9.39 15.69 -6.24
N GLY A 199 10.33 16.62 -6.03
CA GLY A 199 10.53 17.30 -4.74
C GLY A 199 9.37 18.23 -4.33
N PHE A 200 8.58 18.73 -5.29
CA PHE A 200 7.38 19.51 -4.99
C PHE A 200 6.20 18.56 -4.71
N ASN A 201 5.88 18.35 -3.42
CA ASN A 201 5.01 17.26 -2.98
C ASN A 201 3.90 17.69 -2.00
N PRO A 202 3.05 18.68 -2.35
CA PRO A 202 1.95 19.05 -1.48
C PRO A 202 1.06 17.83 -1.22
N LYS A 203 0.90 17.45 0.07
CA LYS A 203 0.13 16.28 0.51
C LYS A 203 0.65 14.92 -0.01
N ASN A 204 1.97 14.78 -0.21
CA ASN A 204 2.59 13.54 -0.71
C ASN A 204 2.01 13.10 -2.08
N LYS A 205 1.71 14.08 -2.94
CA LYS A 205 1.25 13.86 -4.31
C LYS A 205 2.24 14.41 -5.31
N ILE A 206 2.57 13.61 -6.33
CA ILE A 206 3.35 14.05 -7.48
C ILE A 206 2.57 15.11 -8.27
N LYS A 207 3.29 15.92 -9.05
CA LYS A 207 2.68 16.84 -10.01
C LYS A 207 2.96 16.45 -11.45
N VAL A 208 1.96 16.60 -12.31
CA VAL A 208 1.95 16.18 -13.71
C VAL A 208 1.70 17.42 -14.57
N TYR A 209 2.63 17.70 -15.48
CA TYR A 209 2.47 18.73 -16.50
C TYR A 209 2.06 18.11 -17.82
N ILE A 210 1.03 18.68 -18.44
CA ILE A 210 0.55 18.29 -19.77
C ILE A 210 1.11 19.27 -20.78
N TYR A 211 1.82 18.78 -21.80
CA TYR A 211 2.32 19.64 -22.87
C TYR A 211 1.17 20.31 -23.63
N ALA A 212 1.36 21.57 -24.04
CA ALA A 212 0.39 22.27 -24.88
C ALA A 212 0.14 21.51 -26.19
N LEU A 213 -1.12 21.55 -26.66
CA LEU A 213 -1.52 20.89 -27.89
C LEU A 213 -0.86 21.56 -29.11
N LYS A 214 -0.22 20.75 -29.96
CA LYS A 214 0.43 21.19 -31.20
C LYS A 214 0.12 20.23 -32.33
N LYS A 215 0.02 20.75 -33.55
CA LYS A 215 -0.14 19.94 -34.77
C LYS A 215 1.23 19.71 -35.40
N TYR A 216 1.68 18.46 -35.41
CA TYR A 216 2.95 18.08 -36.05
C TYR A 216 2.69 17.66 -37.50
N VAL A 217 3.48 18.23 -38.42
CA VAL A 217 3.46 17.88 -39.85
C VAL A 217 4.88 17.60 -40.33
N ASP A 218 5.03 16.74 -41.33
CA ASP A 218 6.32 16.53 -42.00
C ASP A 218 6.65 17.66 -43.00
N ASP A 219 7.78 17.52 -43.69
CA ASP A 219 8.25 18.47 -44.71
C ASP A 219 7.26 18.70 -45.86
N PHE A 220 6.37 17.74 -46.12
CA PHE A 220 5.35 17.81 -47.17
C PHE A 220 4.01 18.33 -46.63
N GLY A 221 3.95 18.73 -45.35
CA GLY A 221 2.73 19.20 -44.70
C GLY A 221 1.74 18.10 -44.33
N VAL A 222 2.16 16.83 -44.40
CA VAL A 222 1.32 15.68 -44.02
C VAL A 222 1.35 15.54 -42.50
N PRO A 223 0.20 15.44 -41.82
CA PRO A 223 0.15 15.29 -40.37
C PRO A 223 0.81 13.99 -39.91
N VAL A 224 1.50 14.06 -38.76
CA VAL A 224 2.18 12.90 -38.13
C VAL A 224 1.20 11.91 -37.52
N SER A 225 0.15 12.45 -36.89
CA SER A 225 -0.96 11.70 -36.34
C SER A 225 -2.25 12.42 -36.73
N ASN A 226 -3.34 11.67 -36.80
CA ASN A 226 -4.68 12.21 -37.02
C ASN A 226 -5.09 13.09 -35.82
N THR A 227 -6.27 13.72 -35.90
CA THR A 227 -6.86 14.44 -34.77
C THR A 227 -6.84 13.58 -33.50
N ILE A 228 -6.53 14.19 -32.35
CA ILE A 228 -6.58 13.52 -31.04
C ILE A 228 -7.89 12.73 -30.88
N SER A 229 -7.79 11.46 -30.47
CA SER A 229 -8.95 10.62 -30.19
C SER A 229 -9.77 11.16 -29.02
N ARG A 230 -11.05 10.80 -28.99
CA ARG A 230 -11.94 11.13 -27.86
C ARG A 230 -11.35 10.59 -26.55
N GLU A 231 -10.89 9.34 -26.58
CA GLU A 231 -10.33 8.62 -25.45
C GLU A 231 -9.05 9.30 -24.93
N TYR A 232 -8.15 9.74 -25.81
CA TYR A 232 -6.96 10.47 -25.36
C TYR A 232 -7.29 11.86 -24.82
N ASN A 233 -8.27 12.55 -25.40
CA ASN A 233 -8.72 13.82 -24.85
C ASN A 233 -9.36 13.66 -23.46
N GLU A 234 -10.15 12.61 -23.25
CA GLU A 234 -10.69 12.24 -21.93
C GLU A 234 -9.57 11.94 -20.94
N LEU A 235 -8.50 11.27 -21.37
CA LEU A 235 -7.32 11.01 -20.55
C LEU A 235 -6.65 12.30 -20.09
N LEU A 236 -6.36 13.22 -21.02
CA LEU A 236 -5.73 14.50 -20.68
C LEU A 236 -6.63 15.36 -19.80
N THR A 237 -7.95 15.32 -20.01
CA THR A 237 -8.94 16.02 -19.18
C THR A 237 -8.96 15.43 -17.77
N ALA A 238 -8.99 14.11 -17.64
CA ALA A 238 -8.95 13.42 -16.35
C ALA A 238 -7.70 13.78 -15.53
N ILE A 239 -6.54 13.90 -16.18
CA ILE A 239 -5.32 14.35 -15.52
C ILE A 239 -5.44 15.82 -15.12
N SER A 240 -5.90 16.69 -16.03
CA SER A 240 -6.05 18.13 -15.80
C SER A 240 -6.99 18.48 -14.64
N ASP A 241 -8.08 17.72 -14.49
CA ASP A 241 -9.08 17.91 -13.44
C ASP A 241 -8.65 17.31 -12.09
N SER A 242 -7.54 16.58 -12.06
CA SER A 242 -7.07 15.89 -10.86
C SER A 242 -6.14 16.73 -10.01
N ASP A 243 -5.99 16.35 -8.75
CA ASP A 243 -4.98 16.91 -7.84
C ASP A 243 -3.54 16.74 -8.32
N TYR A 244 -3.30 15.87 -9.31
CA TYR A 244 -1.97 15.66 -9.88
C TYR A 244 -1.57 16.80 -10.82
N TYR A 245 -2.51 17.55 -11.41
CA TYR A 245 -2.17 18.56 -12.40
C TYR A 245 -1.37 19.74 -11.84
N THR A 246 -0.50 20.30 -12.68
CA THR A 246 0.17 21.59 -12.52
C THR A 246 0.35 22.26 -13.88
N ASP A 247 0.15 23.57 -13.92
CA ASP A 247 0.46 24.44 -15.06
C ASP A 247 1.93 24.91 -15.05
N ASP A 248 2.56 24.94 -13.88
CA ASP A 248 4.00 25.24 -13.72
C ASP A 248 4.87 24.02 -14.06
N ILE A 249 5.57 24.09 -15.19
CA ILE A 249 6.48 23.06 -15.68
C ILE A 249 7.62 22.74 -14.69
N ASN A 250 8.02 23.68 -13.83
CA ASN A 250 9.12 23.48 -12.88
C ASN A 250 8.68 22.73 -11.62
N ARG A 251 7.37 22.65 -11.36
CA ARG A 251 6.81 21.86 -10.25
C ARG A 251 6.52 20.42 -10.65
N ALA A 252 6.57 20.12 -11.93
CA ALA A 252 6.17 18.83 -12.47
C ALA A 252 7.20 17.74 -12.17
N CYS A 253 6.71 16.67 -11.53
CA CYS A 253 7.40 15.41 -11.39
C CYS A 253 7.34 14.62 -12.71
N LEU A 254 6.18 14.58 -13.36
CA LEU A 254 5.92 13.84 -14.59
C LEU A 254 5.50 14.77 -15.73
N PHE A 255 5.82 14.37 -16.95
CA PHE A 255 5.43 15.08 -18.18
C PHE A 255 4.62 14.16 -19.08
N VAL A 256 3.42 14.61 -19.47
CA VAL A 256 2.54 13.88 -20.39
C VAL A 256 2.45 14.66 -21.70
N PRO A 257 2.98 14.13 -22.82
CA PRO A 257 2.83 14.75 -24.13
C PRO A 257 1.36 14.92 -24.52
N SER A 258 1.04 15.91 -25.35
CA SER A 258 -0.26 15.97 -26.05
C SER A 258 -0.16 15.30 -27.43
N ILE A 259 0.50 14.14 -27.50
CA ILE A 259 0.68 13.34 -28.72
C ILE A 259 -0.03 12.02 -28.47
N ASP A 260 -1.14 11.81 -29.18
CA ASP A 260 -1.96 10.60 -29.02
C ASP A 260 -1.21 9.38 -29.56
N VAL A 261 -0.78 8.53 -28.64
CA VAL A 261 -0.14 7.23 -28.93
C VAL A 261 -0.95 6.06 -28.35
N LEU A 262 -2.24 6.24 -28.04
CA LEU A 262 -3.07 5.18 -27.46
C LEU A 262 -3.19 3.96 -28.37
N ASN A 263 -3.29 4.18 -29.68
CA ASN A 263 -3.41 3.14 -30.69
C ASN A 263 -2.31 3.26 -31.74
N GLN A 264 -1.43 2.26 -31.81
CA GLN A 264 -0.29 2.32 -32.72
C GLN A 264 -0.69 2.26 -34.20
N ASN A 265 -1.83 1.67 -34.54
CA ASN A 265 -2.27 1.52 -35.94
C ASN A 265 -2.47 2.86 -36.67
N THR A 266 -2.69 3.96 -35.94
CA THR A 266 -2.90 5.28 -36.51
C THR A 266 -1.61 6.11 -36.61
N LEU A 267 -0.47 5.57 -36.16
CA LEU A 267 0.76 6.33 -36.00
C LEU A 267 1.73 6.12 -37.17
N ARG A 268 2.34 7.22 -37.59
CA ARG A 268 3.57 7.18 -38.37
C ARG A 268 4.76 7.08 -37.41
N ILE A 269 5.32 5.88 -37.25
CA ILE A 269 6.25 5.54 -36.15
C ILE A 269 7.45 6.50 -36.11
N LYS A 270 8.12 6.72 -37.24
CA LYS A 270 9.32 7.55 -37.32
C LYS A 270 9.02 9.01 -36.95
N GLU A 271 8.01 9.59 -37.56
CA GLU A 271 7.65 10.99 -37.40
C GLU A 271 7.06 11.26 -36.00
N THR A 272 6.36 10.28 -35.41
CA THR A 272 5.88 10.35 -34.02
C THR A 272 7.06 10.41 -33.06
N ALA A 273 8.11 9.62 -33.31
CA ALA A 273 9.33 9.64 -32.52
C ALA A 273 10.07 10.99 -32.64
N GLN A 274 10.14 11.56 -33.85
CA GLN A 274 10.67 12.91 -34.07
C GLN A 274 9.85 13.97 -33.33
N ALA A 275 8.52 13.85 -33.31
CA ALA A 275 7.65 14.76 -32.56
C ALA A 275 7.93 14.73 -31.05
N LEU A 276 8.21 13.54 -30.49
CA LEU A 276 8.60 13.40 -29.08
C LEU A 276 9.93 14.08 -28.78
N ALA A 277 10.94 13.90 -29.64
CA ALA A 277 12.26 14.52 -29.47
C ALA A 277 12.23 16.06 -29.54
N GLN A 278 11.22 16.65 -30.19
CA GLN A 278 11.02 18.09 -30.28
C GLN A 278 10.31 18.72 -29.06
N LEU A 279 9.90 17.91 -28.07
CA LEU A 279 9.30 18.43 -26.84
C LEU A 279 10.36 19.16 -26.01
N SER A 280 10.04 20.36 -25.50
CA SER A 280 10.99 21.29 -24.87
C SER A 280 11.71 20.75 -23.63
N ARG A 281 11.19 19.70 -22.98
CA ARG A 281 11.82 19.03 -21.83
C ARG A 281 12.11 17.56 -22.09
N TRP A 282 12.13 17.12 -23.36
CA TRP A 282 12.49 15.74 -23.73
C TRP A 282 13.97 15.45 -23.46
N ASP A 283 14.28 15.22 -22.19
CA ASP A 283 15.61 14.89 -21.68
C ASP A 283 15.81 13.37 -21.75
N ARG A 284 15.99 12.85 -22.97
CA ARG A 284 16.02 11.41 -23.27
C ARG A 284 14.84 10.65 -22.63
N GLY A 285 13.64 11.24 -22.67
CA GLY A 285 12.42 10.67 -22.11
C GLY A 285 12.35 10.55 -20.59
N THR A 286 13.33 11.04 -19.81
CA THR A 286 13.29 10.96 -18.33
C THR A 286 12.04 11.66 -17.78
N ASN A 287 11.31 10.96 -16.91
CA ASN A 287 10.04 11.35 -16.30
C ASN A 287 8.88 11.63 -17.27
N HIS A 288 9.00 11.22 -18.54
CA HIS A 288 7.89 11.29 -19.49
C HIS A 288 7.03 10.04 -19.39
N LEU A 289 5.71 10.21 -19.34
CA LEU A 289 4.74 9.12 -19.29
C LEU A 289 3.95 9.08 -20.60
N LEU A 290 4.03 7.94 -21.29
CA LEU A 290 3.27 7.66 -22.50
C LEU A 290 2.17 6.64 -22.20
N PHE A 291 0.96 6.88 -22.69
CA PHE A 291 -0.15 5.94 -22.59
C PHE A 291 -0.37 5.24 -23.93
N ASN A 292 -0.28 3.92 -23.95
CA ASN A 292 -0.51 3.10 -25.13
C ASN A 292 -1.32 1.85 -24.76
N MET A 293 -2.57 1.77 -25.23
CA MET A 293 -3.44 0.63 -24.96
C MET A 293 -3.29 -0.46 -26.01
N LEU A 294 -3.03 -0.09 -27.27
CA LEU A 294 -2.92 -1.01 -28.39
C LEU A 294 -1.51 -0.91 -29.01
N PRO A 295 -0.51 -1.64 -28.47
CA PRO A 295 0.83 -1.69 -29.03
C PRO A 295 0.87 -2.57 -30.28
N GLY A 296 1.93 -2.38 -31.07
CA GLY A 296 2.24 -3.22 -32.23
C GLY A 296 1.30 -2.99 -33.43
N GLY A 297 1.84 -3.25 -34.61
CA GLY A 297 1.10 -3.31 -35.86
C GLY A 297 1.39 -4.61 -36.62
N PRO A 298 0.61 -4.90 -37.68
CA PRO A 298 0.92 -6.03 -38.55
C PRO A 298 2.32 -5.89 -39.17
N PRO A 299 3.08 -6.99 -39.35
CA PRO A 299 2.72 -8.37 -39.03
C PRO A 299 3.09 -8.81 -37.59
N ASP A 300 3.97 -8.08 -36.90
CA ASP A 300 4.67 -8.57 -35.70
C ASP A 300 3.88 -8.41 -34.39
N TYR A 301 2.99 -7.40 -34.31
CA TYR A 301 2.18 -7.09 -33.12
C TYR A 301 2.98 -7.08 -31.80
N ASN A 302 4.09 -6.33 -31.78
CA ASN A 302 4.93 -6.19 -30.59
C ASN A 302 4.12 -5.84 -29.33
N THR A 303 4.57 -6.36 -28.19
CA THR A 303 3.87 -6.28 -26.90
C THR A 303 4.14 -4.98 -26.13
N ALA A 304 4.88 -4.04 -26.75
CA ALA A 304 5.08 -2.68 -26.27
C ALA A 304 5.08 -1.71 -27.47
N LEU A 305 4.96 -0.42 -27.19
CA LEU A 305 4.94 0.64 -28.22
C LEU A 305 6.23 0.62 -29.08
N ASP A 306 6.07 0.56 -30.39
CA ASP A 306 7.19 0.52 -31.36
C ASP A 306 7.86 1.88 -31.58
N VAL A 307 7.16 2.97 -31.23
CA VAL A 307 7.71 4.34 -31.29
C VAL A 307 8.93 4.43 -30.36
N PRO A 308 10.13 4.75 -30.90
CA PRO A 308 11.30 5.05 -30.09
C PRO A 308 11.01 6.17 -29.09
N ARG A 309 11.45 5.98 -27.84
CA ARG A 309 11.02 6.80 -26.70
C ARG A 309 12.06 6.95 -25.59
N ASP A 310 13.31 6.63 -25.86
CA ASP A 310 14.41 6.68 -24.88
C ASP A 310 14.01 6.02 -23.54
N ARG A 311 14.08 6.77 -22.43
CA ARG A 311 13.79 6.31 -21.07
C ARG A 311 12.34 6.54 -20.64
N ALA A 312 11.44 6.99 -21.52
CA ALA A 312 10.06 7.29 -21.12
C ALA A 312 9.36 6.07 -20.50
N LEU A 313 8.58 6.32 -19.45
CA LEU A 313 7.69 5.34 -18.84
C LEU A 313 6.54 5.05 -19.81
N LEU A 314 6.12 3.79 -19.85
CA LEU A 314 5.01 3.35 -20.65
C LEU A 314 3.90 2.81 -19.73
N ALA A 315 2.74 3.46 -19.78
CA ALA A 315 1.48 2.90 -19.33
C ALA A 315 0.90 2.08 -20.49
N GLY A 316 1.14 0.78 -20.48
CA GLY A 316 0.99 -0.11 -21.64
C GLY A 316 -0.10 -1.18 -21.46
N GLY A 317 -0.93 -1.39 -22.48
CA GLY A 317 -2.05 -2.33 -22.43
C GLY A 317 -1.74 -3.77 -22.83
N GLY A 318 -0.59 -4.00 -23.48
CA GLY A 318 -0.29 -5.29 -24.14
C GLY A 318 1.00 -5.96 -23.70
N PHE A 319 1.55 -5.58 -22.55
CA PHE A 319 2.84 -6.04 -22.07
C PHE A 319 2.95 -7.55 -21.97
N SER A 320 4.12 -8.07 -22.36
CA SER A 320 4.54 -9.43 -22.01
C SER A 320 5.60 -9.40 -20.92
N THR A 321 5.86 -10.55 -20.30
CA THR A 321 6.99 -10.76 -19.36
C THR A 321 8.35 -10.32 -19.92
N TRP A 322 8.51 -10.28 -21.24
CA TRP A 322 9.75 -9.87 -21.93
C TRP A 322 9.88 -8.37 -22.16
N THR A 323 8.75 -7.66 -22.29
CA THR A 323 8.73 -6.22 -22.60
C THR A 323 8.35 -5.35 -21.41
N TYR A 324 7.76 -5.93 -20.38
CA TYR A 324 7.38 -5.23 -19.15
C TYR A 324 8.59 -4.91 -18.28
N ARG A 325 8.84 -3.62 -18.06
CA ARG A 325 9.86 -3.16 -17.10
C ARG A 325 9.23 -3.07 -15.71
N GLN A 326 9.25 -4.18 -14.97
CA GLN A 326 8.65 -4.30 -13.64
C GLN A 326 9.09 -3.15 -12.70
N GLY A 327 8.12 -2.52 -12.04
CA GLY A 327 8.34 -1.37 -11.14
C GLY A 327 8.73 -0.06 -11.84
N TYR A 328 8.82 -0.05 -13.17
CA TYR A 328 9.09 1.13 -13.99
C TYR A 328 7.89 1.49 -14.86
N ASP A 329 7.49 0.58 -15.75
CA ASP A 329 6.27 0.72 -16.54
C ASP A 329 5.02 0.41 -15.71
N VAL A 330 3.84 0.73 -16.24
CA VAL A 330 2.56 0.42 -15.60
C VAL A 330 1.73 -0.39 -16.60
N SER A 331 1.38 -1.63 -16.26
CA SER A 331 0.39 -2.37 -17.06
C SER A 331 -0.99 -1.75 -16.84
N ILE A 332 -1.68 -1.37 -17.92
CA ILE A 332 -3.01 -0.74 -17.88
C ILE A 332 -4.01 -1.58 -18.68
N PRO A 333 -5.32 -1.44 -18.47
CA PRO A 333 -6.27 -2.20 -19.26
C PRO A 333 -6.46 -1.60 -20.65
N VAL A 334 -6.78 -2.46 -21.62
CA VAL A 334 -7.31 -2.02 -22.91
C VAL A 334 -8.75 -1.59 -22.70
N TYR A 335 -8.99 -0.28 -22.81
CA TYR A 335 -10.33 0.28 -22.63
C TYR A 335 -11.30 -0.25 -23.69
N SER A 336 -12.51 -0.62 -23.24
CA SER A 336 -13.62 -1.03 -24.10
C SER A 336 -14.64 0.10 -24.21
N PRO A 337 -14.76 0.76 -25.38
CA PRO A 337 -15.84 1.73 -25.61
C PRO A 337 -17.22 1.08 -25.50
N LEU A 338 -17.33 -0.22 -25.83
CA LEU A 338 -18.58 -0.97 -25.70
C LEU A 338 -19.01 -1.11 -24.25
N SER A 339 -18.07 -1.42 -23.34
CA SER A 339 -18.35 -1.46 -21.90
C SER A 339 -18.89 -0.13 -21.38
N ALA A 340 -18.45 1.01 -21.93
CA ALA A 340 -18.92 2.32 -21.47
C ALA A 340 -20.28 2.73 -22.06
N GLU A 341 -20.62 2.25 -23.25
CA GLU A 341 -21.90 2.57 -23.92
C GLU A 341 -23.04 1.63 -23.55
N VAL A 342 -22.72 0.41 -23.11
CA VAL A 342 -23.71 -0.61 -22.76
C VAL A 342 -23.90 -0.63 -21.25
N ASP A 343 -25.09 -0.25 -20.81
CA ASP A 343 -25.52 -0.44 -19.43
C ASP A 343 -25.99 -1.89 -19.24
N LEU A 344 -25.27 -2.63 -18.40
CA LEU A 344 -25.60 -4.01 -18.05
C LEU A 344 -26.34 -4.02 -16.71
N PRO A 345 -27.53 -4.65 -16.62
CA PRO A 345 -28.27 -4.73 -15.36
C PRO A 345 -27.43 -5.44 -14.30
N GLU A 346 -27.50 -4.96 -13.06
CA GLU A 346 -26.74 -5.56 -11.97
C GLU A 346 -27.15 -7.03 -11.78
N LYS A 347 -26.18 -7.93 -11.83
CA LYS A 347 -26.40 -9.36 -11.68
C LYS A 347 -25.57 -9.89 -10.52
N GLY A 348 -26.23 -10.15 -9.39
CA GLY A 348 -25.58 -10.64 -8.17
C GLY A 348 -24.79 -11.94 -8.37
N PRO A 349 -23.85 -12.27 -7.46
CA PRO A 349 -23.04 -13.47 -7.56
C PRO A 349 -23.90 -14.74 -7.45
N GLY A 350 -23.44 -15.82 -8.07
CA GLY A 350 -24.09 -17.12 -8.03
C GLY A 350 -23.97 -17.92 -9.33
N PRO A 351 -24.61 -19.09 -9.39
CA PRO A 351 -24.60 -19.93 -10.58
C PRO A 351 -25.26 -19.23 -11.76
N ARG A 352 -24.74 -19.50 -12.95
CA ARG A 352 -25.18 -18.92 -14.21
C ARG A 352 -25.63 -20.02 -15.17
N ARG A 353 -26.28 -19.63 -16.27
CA ARG A 353 -26.83 -20.58 -17.26
C ARG A 353 -25.72 -21.40 -17.92
N TYR A 354 -24.66 -20.72 -18.34
CA TYR A 354 -23.48 -21.34 -18.91
C TYR A 354 -22.39 -21.42 -17.84
N PHE A 355 -21.71 -22.56 -17.77
CA PHE A 355 -20.55 -22.69 -16.90
C PHE A 355 -19.36 -21.92 -17.49
N LEU A 356 -19.12 -22.06 -18.80
CA LEU A 356 -18.00 -21.42 -19.51
C LEU A 356 -18.46 -20.81 -20.84
N ILE A 357 -18.10 -19.56 -21.11
CA ILE A 357 -18.28 -18.90 -22.42
C ILE A 357 -16.94 -18.49 -23.02
N SER A 358 -16.75 -18.75 -24.31
CA SER A 358 -15.76 -18.07 -25.15
C SER A 358 -16.45 -17.18 -26.18
N SER A 359 -16.09 -15.90 -26.23
CA SER A 359 -16.74 -14.90 -27.11
C SER A 359 -15.77 -14.09 -27.97
N GLN A 360 -14.47 -14.40 -27.92
CA GLN A 360 -13.46 -13.79 -28.77
C GLN A 360 -13.62 -14.28 -30.21
N VAL A 361 -13.49 -13.34 -31.14
CA VAL A 361 -13.61 -13.59 -32.58
C VAL A 361 -12.23 -13.66 -33.22
N GLY A 362 -12.09 -14.40 -34.32
CA GLY A 362 -10.82 -14.50 -35.04
C GLY A 362 -9.71 -15.18 -34.23
N LEU A 363 -10.07 -16.19 -33.43
CA LEU A 363 -9.12 -17.03 -32.70
C LEU A 363 -8.26 -17.84 -33.65
N HIS A 364 -7.04 -18.18 -33.21
CA HIS A 364 -6.19 -19.13 -33.93
C HIS A 364 -6.91 -20.49 -34.06
N PRO A 365 -6.79 -21.21 -35.20
CA PRO A 365 -7.49 -22.48 -35.41
C PRO A 365 -7.29 -23.50 -34.29
N GLU A 366 -6.08 -23.63 -33.75
CA GLU A 366 -5.79 -24.57 -32.64
C GLU A 366 -6.61 -24.26 -31.38
N TYR A 367 -6.62 -23.00 -30.92
CA TYR A 367 -7.46 -22.61 -29.78
C TYR A 367 -8.96 -22.80 -30.06
N ARG A 368 -9.35 -22.61 -31.32
CA ARG A 368 -10.74 -22.82 -31.74
C ARG A 368 -11.12 -24.29 -31.64
N GLU A 369 -10.28 -25.18 -32.15
CA GLU A 369 -10.47 -26.64 -32.09
C GLU A 369 -10.57 -27.13 -30.64
N ASP A 370 -9.70 -26.65 -29.75
CA ASP A 370 -9.74 -27.00 -28.32
C ASP A 370 -11.03 -26.54 -27.63
N LEU A 371 -11.48 -25.32 -27.90
CA LEU A 371 -12.75 -24.80 -27.37
C LEU A 371 -13.96 -25.61 -27.89
N GLU A 372 -13.94 -25.97 -29.17
CA GLU A 372 -15.00 -26.79 -29.77
C GLU A 372 -14.99 -28.21 -29.21
N ALA A 373 -13.81 -28.80 -28.96
CA ALA A 373 -13.67 -30.09 -28.29
C ALA A 373 -14.23 -30.05 -26.87
N LEU A 374 -13.97 -28.98 -26.11
CA LEU A 374 -14.57 -28.75 -24.80
C LEU A 374 -16.10 -28.65 -24.88
N GLN A 375 -16.62 -27.92 -25.87
CA GLN A 375 -18.08 -27.80 -26.07
C GLN A 375 -18.72 -29.14 -26.45
N VAL A 376 -18.09 -29.96 -27.30
CA VAL A 376 -18.58 -31.30 -27.64
C VAL A 376 -18.60 -32.21 -26.40
N LYS A 377 -17.58 -32.14 -25.56
CA LYS A 377 -17.45 -32.96 -24.36
C LYS A 377 -18.44 -32.58 -23.25
N HIS A 378 -18.74 -31.29 -23.09
CA HIS A 378 -19.49 -30.76 -21.95
C HIS A 378 -20.88 -30.20 -22.33
N GLY A 379 -21.28 -30.28 -23.60
CA GLY A 379 -22.63 -29.97 -24.05
C GLY A 379 -23.05 -28.52 -23.81
N GLU A 380 -24.27 -28.31 -23.31
CA GLU A 380 -24.87 -26.99 -23.11
C GLU A 380 -24.20 -26.16 -22.00
N SER A 381 -23.36 -26.77 -21.16
CA SER A 381 -22.61 -26.06 -20.12
C SER A 381 -21.52 -25.13 -20.68
N VAL A 382 -21.07 -25.37 -21.92
CA VAL A 382 -20.02 -24.58 -22.59
C VAL A 382 -20.58 -23.96 -23.86
N LEU A 383 -20.36 -22.67 -24.07
CA LEU A 383 -20.80 -21.97 -25.27
C LEU A 383 -19.64 -21.22 -25.93
N VAL A 384 -19.31 -21.63 -27.15
CA VAL A 384 -18.29 -21.00 -27.99
C VAL A 384 -18.97 -20.16 -29.07
N LEU A 385 -18.70 -18.87 -29.06
CA LEU A 385 -19.30 -17.88 -29.96
C LEU A 385 -18.26 -17.30 -30.92
N ASP A 386 -18.70 -16.90 -32.12
CA ASP A 386 -17.85 -16.29 -33.15
C ASP A 386 -18.52 -15.09 -33.85
N LYS A 387 -17.85 -14.49 -34.85
CA LYS A 387 -18.42 -13.49 -35.76
C LYS A 387 -19.59 -14.12 -36.54
N CYS A 388 -20.69 -13.39 -36.60
CA CYS A 388 -21.85 -13.79 -37.39
C CYS A 388 -21.57 -13.62 -38.90
N THR A 389 -21.69 -14.70 -39.68
CA THR A 389 -21.48 -14.69 -41.15
C THR A 389 -22.64 -14.06 -41.93
N ASN A 390 -23.85 -14.07 -41.36
CA ASN A 390 -25.09 -13.71 -42.06
C ASN A 390 -25.52 -12.24 -41.87
N LEU A 391 -24.70 -11.43 -41.18
CA LEU A 391 -24.97 -10.01 -40.95
C LEU A 391 -24.05 -9.17 -41.85
N SER A 392 -24.63 -8.23 -42.61
CA SER A 392 -23.87 -7.29 -43.45
C SER A 392 -22.85 -6.50 -42.63
N GLU A 393 -21.65 -6.28 -43.18
CA GLU A 393 -20.57 -5.56 -42.50
C GLU A 393 -20.99 -4.11 -42.18
N GLY A 394 -21.19 -3.84 -40.89
CA GLY A 394 -21.59 -2.54 -40.35
C GLY A 394 -21.55 -2.55 -38.81
N GLY A 395 -21.77 -1.39 -38.16
CA GLY A 395 -21.65 -1.23 -36.69
C GLY A 395 -22.51 -2.16 -35.82
N LEU A 396 -23.57 -2.74 -36.40
CA LEU A 396 -24.40 -3.79 -35.77
C LEU A 396 -23.67 -5.12 -35.57
N SER A 397 -22.59 -5.40 -36.31
CA SER A 397 -21.85 -6.67 -36.25
C SER A 397 -20.97 -6.81 -34.99
N ILE A 398 -20.44 -5.70 -34.46
CA ILE A 398 -19.50 -5.72 -33.32
C ILE A 398 -20.19 -6.14 -32.00
N ARG A 399 -21.49 -5.81 -31.86
CA ARG A 399 -22.32 -6.14 -30.69
C ARG A 399 -23.03 -7.48 -30.80
N LYS A 400 -22.75 -8.27 -31.84
CA LYS A 400 -23.39 -9.56 -32.06
C LYS A 400 -22.34 -10.66 -32.10
N ARG A 401 -22.72 -11.82 -31.58
CA ARG A 401 -21.93 -13.05 -31.60
C ARG A 401 -22.84 -14.20 -32.01
N CYS A 402 -22.28 -15.18 -32.70
CA CYS A 402 -23.08 -16.27 -33.25
C CYS A 402 -22.52 -17.63 -32.86
N HIS A 403 -23.44 -18.56 -32.61
CA HIS A 403 -23.16 -19.99 -32.58
C HIS A 403 -24.12 -20.69 -33.52
N LYS A 404 -23.59 -21.29 -34.60
CA LYS A 404 -24.39 -21.86 -35.69
C LYS A 404 -25.35 -20.78 -36.26
N HIS A 405 -26.66 -20.98 -36.11
CA HIS A 405 -27.69 -20.04 -36.59
C HIS A 405 -28.24 -19.12 -35.48
N GLN A 406 -27.78 -19.26 -34.24
CA GLN A 406 -28.24 -18.45 -33.11
C GLN A 406 -27.39 -17.20 -32.96
N VAL A 407 -28.06 -16.06 -32.71
CA VAL A 407 -27.44 -14.75 -32.53
C VAL A 407 -27.58 -14.33 -31.07
N PHE A 408 -26.48 -13.88 -30.48
CA PHE A 408 -26.37 -13.42 -29.11
C PHE A 408 -25.93 -11.95 -29.06
N ASP A 409 -26.46 -11.22 -28.09
CA ASP A 409 -26.08 -9.83 -27.80
C ASP A 409 -24.81 -9.78 -26.96
N TYR A 410 -23.84 -8.98 -27.40
CA TYR A 410 -22.55 -8.78 -26.75
C TYR A 410 -22.38 -7.32 -26.29
N PRO A 411 -21.95 -7.07 -25.04
CA PRO A 411 -21.45 -8.02 -24.03
C PRO A 411 -22.52 -8.71 -23.15
N GLN A 412 -23.82 -8.52 -23.38
CA GLN A 412 -24.91 -9.01 -22.52
C GLN A 412 -24.86 -10.51 -22.23
N VAL A 413 -24.55 -11.33 -23.23
CA VAL A 413 -24.45 -12.80 -23.10
C VAL A 413 -23.42 -13.23 -22.06
N LEU A 414 -22.38 -12.41 -21.78
CA LEU A 414 -21.39 -12.71 -20.76
C LEU A 414 -21.99 -12.78 -19.35
N GLN A 415 -23.08 -12.06 -19.09
CA GLN A 415 -23.78 -12.14 -17.80
C GLN A 415 -24.42 -13.51 -17.56
N GLU A 416 -24.65 -14.30 -18.62
CA GLU A 416 -25.18 -15.65 -18.54
C GLU A 416 -24.14 -16.71 -18.20
N ALA A 417 -22.86 -16.35 -18.05
CA ALA A 417 -21.77 -17.27 -17.78
C ALA A 417 -21.13 -17.11 -16.39
N THR A 418 -20.76 -18.23 -15.77
CA THR A 418 -19.98 -18.24 -14.53
C THR A 418 -18.53 -17.84 -14.82
N PHE A 419 -17.92 -18.49 -15.82
CA PHE A 419 -16.56 -18.27 -16.27
C PHE A 419 -16.53 -17.79 -17.73
N CYS A 420 -15.65 -16.84 -18.04
CA CYS A 420 -15.49 -16.30 -19.38
C CYS A 420 -14.04 -16.35 -19.81
N VAL A 421 -13.79 -16.97 -20.95
CA VAL A 421 -12.45 -17.19 -21.49
C VAL A 421 -11.86 -15.89 -22.01
N VAL A 422 -10.61 -15.63 -21.63
CA VAL A 422 -9.75 -14.56 -22.13
C VAL A 422 -8.45 -15.19 -22.64
N LEU A 423 -8.46 -15.58 -23.91
CA LEU A 423 -7.35 -16.19 -24.65
C LEU A 423 -6.43 -15.14 -25.25
N ARG A 424 -5.17 -15.52 -25.50
CA ARG A 424 -4.27 -14.71 -26.31
C ARG A 424 -4.81 -14.51 -27.73
N GLY A 425 -4.65 -13.28 -28.23
CA GLY A 425 -4.90 -12.91 -29.62
C GLY A 425 -3.62 -12.42 -30.30
N ALA A 426 -3.76 -11.81 -31.47
CA ALA A 426 -2.63 -11.14 -32.15
C ALA A 426 -2.00 -10.05 -31.26
N ARG A 427 -2.83 -9.35 -30.47
CA ARG A 427 -2.40 -8.55 -29.33
C ARG A 427 -2.68 -9.32 -28.05
N LEU A 428 -1.72 -9.30 -27.12
CA LEU A 428 -1.91 -9.91 -25.79
C LEU A 428 -3.04 -9.22 -25.01
N GLY A 429 -2.93 -7.90 -24.87
CA GLY A 429 -3.97 -7.06 -24.25
C GLY A 429 -5.17 -6.85 -25.15
N GLN A 430 -6.37 -7.13 -24.64
CA GLN A 430 -7.63 -7.05 -25.38
C GLN A 430 -8.76 -6.48 -24.51
N ALA A 431 -9.71 -5.79 -25.16
CA ALA A 431 -10.88 -5.19 -24.51
C ALA A 431 -11.83 -6.22 -23.86
N ILE A 432 -11.78 -7.48 -24.31
CA ILE A 432 -12.55 -8.62 -23.77
C ILE A 432 -12.43 -8.73 -22.24
N LEU A 433 -11.25 -8.45 -21.67
CA LEU A 433 -11.05 -8.50 -20.23
C LEU A 433 -11.92 -7.47 -19.51
N SER A 434 -12.01 -6.24 -20.04
CA SER A 434 -12.90 -5.20 -19.51
C SER A 434 -14.37 -5.61 -19.61
N ASP A 435 -14.78 -6.17 -20.75
CA ASP A 435 -16.17 -6.59 -20.98
C ASP A 435 -16.59 -7.75 -20.05
N VAL A 436 -15.67 -8.69 -19.79
CA VAL A 436 -15.88 -9.81 -18.86
C VAL A 436 -16.03 -9.33 -17.42
N LEU A 437 -15.16 -8.43 -16.96
CA LEU A 437 -15.24 -7.86 -15.61
C LEU A 437 -16.53 -7.04 -15.42
N GLN A 438 -16.93 -6.25 -16.43
CA GLN A 438 -18.19 -5.52 -16.41
C GLN A 438 -19.39 -6.47 -16.20
N ALA A 439 -19.40 -7.60 -16.92
CA ALA A 439 -20.48 -8.57 -16.85
C ALA A 439 -20.56 -9.32 -15.50
N GLY A 440 -19.55 -9.20 -14.63
CA GLY A 440 -19.44 -9.95 -13.38
C GLY A 440 -19.19 -11.45 -13.61
N CYS A 441 -18.60 -11.79 -14.76
CA CYS A 441 -18.18 -13.13 -15.11
C CYS A 441 -16.72 -13.33 -14.67
N VAL A 442 -16.35 -14.49 -14.13
CA VAL A 442 -14.97 -14.72 -13.68
C VAL A 442 -14.07 -14.93 -14.91
N PRO A 443 -13.10 -14.05 -15.19
CA PRO A 443 -12.17 -14.22 -16.30
C PRO A 443 -11.28 -15.45 -16.10
N VAL A 444 -11.23 -16.29 -17.13
CA VAL A 444 -10.30 -17.41 -17.26
C VAL A 444 -9.23 -17.00 -18.25
N VAL A 445 -8.09 -16.56 -17.75
CA VAL A 445 -7.01 -15.98 -18.55
C VAL A 445 -6.08 -17.10 -19.02
N ILE A 446 -5.97 -17.26 -20.33
CA ILE A 446 -5.16 -18.28 -21.00
C ILE A 446 -4.19 -17.54 -21.94
N ALA A 447 -3.13 -16.99 -21.35
CA ALA A 447 -2.10 -16.21 -22.04
C ALA A 447 -0.83 -16.14 -21.17
N ASP A 448 0.11 -17.06 -21.38
CA ASP A 448 1.19 -17.35 -20.41
C ASP A 448 2.11 -16.16 -20.12
N SER A 449 2.35 -15.31 -21.13
CA SER A 449 3.27 -14.18 -21.01
C SER A 449 2.60 -12.85 -20.70
N TYR A 450 1.26 -12.79 -20.64
CA TYR A 450 0.53 -11.53 -20.51
C TYR A 450 0.60 -10.95 -19.10
N ILE A 451 1.01 -9.68 -18.99
CA ILE A 451 0.99 -8.95 -17.72
C ILE A 451 -0.37 -8.31 -17.53
N LEU A 452 -1.16 -8.85 -16.61
CA LEU A 452 -2.50 -8.35 -16.32
C LEU A 452 -2.49 -6.87 -15.88
N PRO A 453 -3.55 -6.11 -16.19
CA PRO A 453 -3.61 -4.70 -15.85
C PRO A 453 -3.44 -4.45 -14.35
N PHE A 454 -2.62 -3.45 -14.01
CA PHE A 454 -2.33 -3.04 -12.64
C PHE A 454 -1.88 -4.20 -11.72
N SER A 455 -1.27 -5.26 -12.27
CA SER A 455 -0.87 -6.48 -11.52
C SER A 455 0.12 -6.23 -10.37
N GLU A 456 0.72 -5.04 -10.29
CA GLU A 456 1.56 -4.63 -9.17
C GLU A 456 0.75 -4.32 -7.89
N VAL A 457 -0.51 -3.92 -8.04
CA VAL A 457 -1.37 -3.51 -6.92
C VAL A 457 -2.69 -4.29 -6.84
N LEU A 458 -3.18 -4.83 -7.96
CA LEU A 458 -4.38 -5.66 -8.00
C LEU A 458 -4.04 -7.15 -7.90
N ASP A 459 -4.67 -7.83 -6.95
CA ASP A 459 -4.56 -9.26 -6.77
C ASP A 459 -5.55 -10.00 -7.68
N TRP A 460 -5.03 -10.41 -8.83
CA TRP A 460 -5.79 -11.15 -9.82
C TRP A 460 -6.22 -12.54 -9.39
N LYS A 461 -5.59 -13.16 -8.36
CA LYS A 461 -6.05 -14.46 -7.84
C LYS A 461 -7.43 -14.37 -7.19
N ARG A 462 -7.81 -13.18 -6.72
CA ARG A 462 -9.13 -12.92 -6.12
C ARG A 462 -10.23 -12.70 -7.15
N ALA A 463 -9.89 -12.38 -8.40
CA ALA A 463 -10.85 -11.99 -9.42
C ALA A 463 -10.84 -12.88 -10.67
N SER A 464 -9.81 -13.71 -10.87
CA SER A 464 -9.58 -14.46 -12.10
C SER A 464 -8.98 -15.83 -11.84
N VAL A 465 -9.07 -16.69 -12.85
CA VAL A 465 -8.36 -17.97 -12.89
C VAL A 465 -7.37 -17.91 -14.04
N VAL A 466 -6.08 -17.96 -13.75
CA VAL A 466 -5.03 -18.02 -14.78
C VAL A 466 -4.70 -19.48 -15.06
N VAL A 467 -4.87 -19.92 -16.30
CA VAL A 467 -4.60 -21.30 -16.73
C VAL A 467 -3.50 -21.28 -17.79
N PRO A 468 -2.43 -22.08 -17.62
CA PRO A 468 -1.40 -22.21 -18.64
C PRO A 468 -1.96 -22.66 -19.99
N GLU A 469 -1.44 -22.11 -21.09
CA GLU A 469 -1.89 -22.45 -22.45
C GLU A 469 -1.82 -23.96 -22.72
N GLU A 470 -0.78 -24.65 -22.24
CA GLU A 470 -0.61 -26.10 -22.35
C GLU A 470 -1.70 -26.93 -21.65
N LYS A 471 -2.42 -26.34 -20.68
CA LYS A 471 -3.49 -26.99 -19.91
C LYS A 471 -4.88 -26.62 -20.40
N MET A 472 -5.00 -26.08 -21.60
CA MET A 472 -6.28 -25.64 -22.16
C MET A 472 -7.33 -26.76 -22.20
N SER A 473 -6.92 -27.99 -22.51
CA SER A 473 -7.78 -29.17 -22.54
C SER A 473 -8.35 -29.57 -21.16
N ASP A 474 -7.68 -29.17 -20.07
CA ASP A 474 -8.05 -29.42 -18.68
C ASP A 474 -8.79 -28.23 -18.04
N VAL A 475 -9.03 -27.13 -18.76
CA VAL A 475 -9.66 -25.91 -18.20
C VAL A 475 -10.97 -26.24 -17.49
N TYR A 476 -11.82 -27.09 -18.07
CA TYR A 476 -13.10 -27.41 -17.46
C TYR A 476 -12.95 -28.13 -16.11
N SER A 477 -12.02 -29.09 -15.99
CA SER A 477 -11.80 -29.83 -14.74
C SER A 477 -11.15 -28.94 -13.67
N ILE A 478 -10.23 -28.06 -14.07
CA ILE A 478 -9.63 -27.05 -13.18
C ILE A 478 -10.73 -26.16 -12.61
N LEU A 479 -11.62 -25.62 -13.45
CA LEU A 479 -12.69 -24.72 -13.00
C LEU A 479 -13.72 -25.43 -12.12
N GLN A 480 -14.00 -26.71 -12.39
CA GLN A 480 -14.89 -27.51 -11.54
C GLN A 480 -14.34 -27.77 -10.14
N SER A 481 -13.00 -27.78 -9.98
CA SER A 481 -12.38 -27.90 -8.65
C SER A 481 -12.59 -26.66 -7.77
N ILE A 482 -13.02 -25.54 -8.36
CA ILE A 482 -13.19 -24.28 -7.64
C ILE A 482 -14.54 -24.29 -6.90
N PRO A 483 -14.54 -24.01 -5.59
CA PRO A 483 -15.75 -24.03 -4.79
C PRO A 483 -16.73 -22.92 -5.14
N GLN A 484 -18.03 -23.20 -5.07
CA GLN A 484 -19.08 -22.24 -5.36
C GLN A 484 -18.95 -20.92 -4.57
N ARG A 485 -18.60 -21.00 -3.28
CA ARG A 485 -18.37 -19.80 -2.44
C ARG A 485 -17.22 -18.94 -2.98
N GLN A 486 -16.12 -19.56 -3.38
CA GLN A 486 -14.96 -18.87 -3.94
C GLN A 486 -15.32 -18.22 -5.28
N ILE A 487 -16.12 -18.89 -6.11
CA ILE A 487 -16.63 -18.34 -7.37
C ILE A 487 -17.45 -17.06 -7.12
N GLU A 488 -18.35 -17.07 -6.13
CA GLU A 488 -19.17 -15.91 -5.76
C GLU A 488 -18.34 -14.74 -5.22
N GLU A 489 -17.24 -15.03 -4.52
CA GLU A 489 -16.24 -14.04 -4.09
C GLU A 489 -15.48 -13.48 -5.30
N MET A 490 -15.06 -14.33 -6.25
CA MET A 490 -14.41 -13.92 -7.49
C MET A 490 -15.31 -13.06 -8.38
N GLN A 491 -16.59 -13.39 -8.53
CA GLN A 491 -17.55 -12.59 -9.30
C GLN A 491 -17.72 -11.18 -8.70
N ARG A 492 -17.82 -11.08 -7.37
CA ARG A 492 -17.87 -9.80 -6.66
C ARG A 492 -16.59 -8.99 -6.86
N GLN A 493 -15.44 -9.65 -6.75
CA GLN A 493 -14.14 -9.01 -6.93
C GLN A 493 -13.94 -8.52 -8.38
N ALA A 494 -14.30 -9.33 -9.37
CA ALA A 494 -14.23 -8.99 -10.79
C ALA A 494 -15.05 -7.73 -11.10
N ARG A 495 -16.29 -7.67 -10.60
CA ARG A 495 -17.14 -6.49 -10.75
C ARG A 495 -16.52 -5.25 -10.08
N TRP A 496 -15.99 -5.40 -8.86
CA TRP A 496 -15.33 -4.30 -8.15
C TRP A 496 -14.11 -3.76 -8.90
N PHE A 497 -13.25 -4.63 -9.43
CA PHE A 497 -12.10 -4.22 -10.24
C PHE A 497 -12.54 -3.40 -11.47
N TRP A 498 -13.66 -3.78 -12.09
CA TRP A 498 -14.20 -2.99 -13.19
C TRP A 498 -14.63 -1.59 -12.74
N GLU A 499 -15.48 -1.51 -11.72
CA GLU A 499 -16.04 -0.24 -11.21
C GLU A 499 -14.94 0.72 -10.74
N ALA A 500 -13.94 0.21 -10.01
CA ALA A 500 -12.90 1.04 -9.44
C ALA A 500 -11.83 1.47 -10.45
N TYR A 501 -11.45 0.58 -11.39
CA TYR A 501 -10.21 0.77 -12.16
C TYR A 501 -10.35 0.67 -13.69
N PHE A 502 -11.42 0.07 -14.23
CA PHE A 502 -11.56 -0.17 -15.69
C PHE A 502 -12.71 0.62 -16.32
N GLN A 503 -13.71 1.06 -15.54
CA GLN A 503 -14.97 1.61 -16.03
C GLN A 503 -14.80 2.79 -17.00
N SER A 504 -13.74 3.58 -16.86
CA SER A 504 -13.50 4.76 -17.70
C SER A 504 -12.02 5.04 -17.91
N ILE A 505 -11.71 5.80 -18.97
CA ILE A 505 -10.37 6.35 -19.19
C ILE A 505 -9.88 7.15 -17.97
N LYS A 506 -10.79 7.88 -17.30
CA LYS A 506 -10.48 8.61 -16.07
C LYS A 506 -9.99 7.68 -14.96
N ALA A 507 -10.69 6.57 -14.71
CA ALA A 507 -10.29 5.59 -13.70
C ALA A 507 -8.90 5.01 -14.00
N ILE A 508 -8.66 4.64 -15.27
CA ILE A 508 -7.37 4.09 -15.73
C ILE A 508 -6.24 5.11 -15.54
N ALA A 509 -6.45 6.37 -15.93
CA ALA A 509 -5.45 7.43 -15.82
C ALA A 509 -5.10 7.73 -14.35
N LEU A 510 -6.10 7.86 -13.48
CA LEU A 510 -5.89 8.14 -12.06
C LEU A 510 -5.24 6.97 -11.32
N ALA A 511 -5.64 5.73 -11.61
CA ALA A 511 -4.99 4.54 -11.06
C ALA A 511 -3.51 4.45 -11.48
N THR A 512 -3.21 4.75 -12.75
CA THR A 512 -1.83 4.81 -13.26
C THR A 512 -1.00 5.84 -12.50
N LEU A 513 -1.53 7.06 -12.32
CA LEU A 513 -0.83 8.12 -11.59
C LEU A 513 -0.67 7.79 -10.11
N GLN A 514 -1.67 7.14 -9.50
CA GLN A 514 -1.59 6.69 -8.11
C GLN A 514 -0.50 5.63 -7.91
N ILE A 515 -0.39 4.64 -8.80
CA ILE A 515 0.68 3.64 -8.74
C ILE A 515 2.06 4.32 -8.82
N ILE A 516 2.24 5.26 -9.74
CA ILE A 516 3.51 5.99 -9.85
C ILE A 516 3.73 6.85 -8.58
N ASN A 517 2.69 7.48 -8.04
CA ASN A 517 2.77 8.24 -6.80
C ASN A 517 3.23 7.38 -5.62
N ASP A 518 2.67 6.18 -5.48
CA ASP A 518 2.99 5.23 -4.41
C ASP A 518 4.44 4.76 -4.49
N ARG A 519 4.98 4.60 -5.70
CA ARG A 519 6.42 4.32 -5.91
C ARG A 519 7.32 5.48 -5.45
N ILE A 520 6.87 6.73 -5.61
CA ILE A 520 7.63 7.92 -5.20
C ILE A 520 7.53 8.20 -3.70
N TYR A 521 6.35 7.96 -3.12
CA TYR A 521 6.09 8.15 -1.69
C TYR A 521 5.60 6.84 -1.03
N PRO A 522 6.48 5.83 -0.86
CA PRO A 522 6.08 4.53 -0.31
C PRO A 522 5.43 4.60 1.07
N TYR A 523 5.85 5.55 1.90
CA TYR A 523 5.30 5.77 3.25
C TYR A 523 3.86 6.29 3.23
N ALA A 524 3.38 6.84 2.12
CA ALA A 524 2.02 7.35 1.94
C ALA A 524 1.25 6.55 0.87
N ALA A 525 1.79 5.39 0.47
CA ALA A 525 1.19 4.53 -0.53
C ALA A 525 -0.14 3.96 -0.05
N ILE A 526 -1.05 3.73 -0.99
CA ILE A 526 -2.31 3.03 -0.73
C ILE A 526 -1.97 1.59 -0.34
N SER A 527 -2.59 1.09 0.74
CA SER A 527 -2.30 -0.28 1.18
C SER A 527 -2.87 -1.32 0.21
N TYR A 528 -2.31 -2.54 0.24
CA TYR A 528 -2.83 -3.66 -0.53
C TYR A 528 -4.34 -3.87 -0.32
N GLU A 529 -4.82 -3.77 0.93
CA GLU A 529 -6.24 -3.91 1.25
C GLU A 529 -7.08 -2.78 0.66
N GLU A 530 -6.56 -1.56 0.61
CA GLU A 530 -7.30 -0.45 0.01
C GLU A 530 -7.43 -0.58 -1.51
N TRP A 531 -6.45 -1.17 -2.18
CA TRP A 531 -6.55 -1.52 -3.60
C TRP A 531 -7.53 -2.68 -3.86
N ASN A 532 -7.59 -3.66 -2.96
CA ASN A 532 -8.24 -4.95 -3.23
C ASN A 532 -9.55 -5.20 -2.47
N ASP A 533 -9.89 -4.44 -1.43
CA ASP A 533 -11.11 -4.64 -0.64
C ASP A 533 -12.17 -3.55 -0.95
N PRO A 534 -13.37 -3.93 -1.46
CA PRO A 534 -14.40 -2.97 -1.79
C PRO A 534 -14.92 -2.21 -0.56
N PRO A 535 -15.37 -0.95 -0.70
CA PRO A 535 -15.85 -0.14 0.42
C PRO A 535 -16.98 -0.79 1.23
N ALA A 536 -17.85 -1.59 0.60
CA ALA A 536 -18.90 -2.33 1.31
C ALA A 536 -18.36 -3.32 2.37
N VAL A 537 -17.13 -3.82 2.19
CA VAL A 537 -16.41 -4.61 3.21
C VAL A 537 -15.86 -3.69 4.32
N LYS A 538 -15.42 -2.47 3.98
CA LYS A 538 -14.93 -1.46 4.95
C LYS A 538 -16.02 -0.95 5.92
N TRP A 539 -17.29 -0.88 5.49
CA TRP A 539 -18.39 -0.42 6.36
C TRP A 539 -18.94 -1.50 7.30
N GLY A 540 -18.63 -2.78 7.05
CA GLY A 540 -18.99 -3.91 7.91
C GLY A 540 -17.85 -4.53 8.71
N SER A 541 -16.59 -4.27 8.36
CA SER A 541 -15.40 -4.84 9.01
C SER A 541 -14.44 -3.76 9.50
N VAL A 542 -14.49 -3.61 10.82
CA VAL A 542 -13.48 -3.13 11.76
C VAL A 542 -12.48 -2.08 11.29
N SER A 543 -12.65 -0.87 11.84
CA SER A 543 -11.65 0.18 11.80
C SER A 543 -10.48 -0.21 12.70
N ASN A 544 -9.24 -0.10 12.18
CA ASN A 544 -8.05 -0.25 13.01
C ASN A 544 -8.15 0.74 14.18
N PRO A 545 -8.33 0.27 15.43
CA PRO A 545 -8.55 1.14 16.59
C PRO A 545 -7.24 1.79 17.05
N LEU A 546 -6.11 1.36 16.50
CA LEU A 546 -4.80 1.87 16.83
C LEU A 546 -4.51 3.07 15.93
N PHE A 547 -4.62 4.27 16.49
CA PHE A 547 -4.06 5.49 15.90
C PHE A 547 -2.53 5.45 16.01
N LEU A 548 -1.90 4.56 15.24
CA LEU A 548 -0.45 4.37 15.29
C LEU A 548 0.24 5.48 14.50
N PRO A 549 1.36 6.03 14.99
CA PRO A 549 2.29 6.72 14.12
C PRO A 549 2.75 5.74 13.03
N LEU A 550 3.00 6.25 11.81
CA LEU A 550 3.37 5.46 10.62
C LEU A 550 4.45 4.39 10.89
N ILE A 551 5.38 4.64 11.83
CA ILE A 551 6.36 3.66 12.34
C ILE A 551 6.64 3.98 13.82
N PRO A 552 6.50 3.03 14.78
CA PRO A 552 6.90 3.23 16.17
C PRO A 552 8.41 3.55 16.29
N PRO A 553 8.80 4.45 17.21
CA PRO A 553 10.20 4.83 17.38
C PRO A 553 11.06 3.66 17.89
N GLN A 554 12.26 3.47 17.29
CA GLN A 554 13.20 2.41 17.70
C GLN A 554 13.58 2.46 19.18
N SER A 555 13.60 3.66 19.77
CA SER A 555 14.06 3.89 21.15
C SER A 555 13.19 3.21 22.21
N GLN A 556 11.98 2.75 21.87
CA GLN A 556 11.10 2.05 22.82
C GLN A 556 11.38 0.55 22.92
N GLY A 557 12.03 -0.06 21.93
CA GLY A 557 12.28 -1.49 21.92
C GLY A 557 11.00 -2.35 22.00
N PHE A 558 11.12 -3.54 22.60
CA PHE A 558 10.02 -4.47 22.85
C PHE A 558 10.14 -5.20 24.19
N THR A 559 9.01 -5.73 24.69
CA THR A 559 8.95 -6.61 25.87
C THR A 559 8.81 -8.06 25.41
N ALA A 560 9.71 -8.94 25.84
CA ALA A 560 9.58 -10.38 25.61
C ALA A 560 8.76 -11.04 26.71
N ILE A 561 7.80 -11.87 26.34
CA ILE A 561 6.98 -12.68 27.24
C ILE A 561 7.27 -14.15 26.96
N VAL A 562 7.72 -14.87 27.99
CA VAL A 562 7.99 -16.31 27.94
C VAL A 562 7.07 -17.02 28.93
N LEU A 563 6.13 -17.82 28.42
CA LEU A 563 5.30 -18.70 29.24
C LEU A 563 6.08 -19.99 29.50
N THR A 564 6.18 -20.43 30.74
CA THR A 564 6.93 -21.65 31.08
C THR A 564 6.16 -22.59 32.00
N TYR A 565 6.30 -23.88 31.73
CA TYR A 565 5.79 -24.96 32.57
C TYR A 565 6.82 -26.10 32.64
N ASP A 566 7.51 -26.19 33.77
CA ASP A 566 8.46 -27.28 34.10
C ASP A 566 9.64 -27.50 33.13
N ARG A 567 10.06 -26.46 32.39
CA ARG A 567 11.19 -26.52 31.43
C ARG A 567 12.28 -25.48 31.72
N VAL A 568 12.75 -25.44 32.97
CA VAL A 568 13.67 -24.39 33.46
C VAL A 568 14.97 -24.29 32.66
N GLU A 569 15.57 -25.42 32.27
CA GLU A 569 16.83 -25.39 31.51
C GLU A 569 16.64 -24.76 30.12
N SER A 570 15.59 -25.16 29.42
CA SER A 570 15.26 -24.62 28.10
C SER A 570 14.90 -23.14 28.19
N LEU A 571 14.10 -22.75 29.19
CA LEU A 571 13.78 -21.36 29.50
C LEU A 571 15.05 -20.51 29.66
N PHE A 572 16.05 -20.99 30.41
CA PHE A 572 17.29 -20.23 30.63
C PHE A 572 18.09 -20.03 29.33
N ARG A 573 18.06 -21.00 28.41
CA ARG A 573 18.66 -20.86 27.08
C ARG A 573 17.91 -19.84 26.22
N VAL A 574 16.57 -19.89 26.19
CA VAL A 574 15.74 -18.91 25.49
C VAL A 574 16.00 -17.49 26.01
N ILE A 575 16.02 -17.31 27.34
CA ILE A 575 16.33 -16.01 27.97
C ILE A 575 17.70 -15.51 27.54
N THR A 576 18.70 -16.39 27.50
CA THR A 576 20.07 -16.02 27.12
C THR A 576 20.13 -15.55 25.66
N GLU A 577 19.48 -16.24 24.73
CA GLU A 577 19.46 -15.84 23.32
C GLU A 577 18.66 -14.56 23.09
N VAL A 578 17.45 -14.45 23.65
CA VAL A 578 16.61 -13.25 23.53
C VAL A 578 17.31 -12.02 24.12
N SER A 579 18.09 -12.19 25.20
CA SER A 579 18.83 -11.09 25.83
C SER A 579 19.95 -10.47 24.98
N LYS A 580 20.35 -11.14 23.89
CA LYS A 580 21.35 -10.63 22.93
C LYS A 580 20.75 -9.61 21.96
N VAL A 581 19.41 -9.52 21.88
CA VAL A 581 18.72 -8.64 20.94
C VAL A 581 18.84 -7.18 21.38
N PRO A 582 19.39 -6.28 20.54
CA PRO A 582 19.61 -4.89 20.92
C PRO A 582 18.34 -4.12 21.33
N SER A 583 17.21 -4.45 20.70
CA SER A 583 15.93 -3.77 20.96
C SER A 583 15.13 -4.35 22.12
N LEU A 584 15.63 -5.39 22.80
CA LEU A 584 14.95 -5.92 23.99
C LEU A 584 14.99 -4.89 25.12
N SER A 585 13.83 -4.52 25.65
CA SER A 585 13.73 -3.55 26.75
C SER A 585 13.41 -4.21 28.10
N LYS A 586 12.62 -5.29 28.09
CA LYS A 586 12.23 -6.02 29.30
C LYS A 586 11.91 -7.47 28.97
N LEU A 587 12.16 -8.37 29.92
CA LEU A 587 11.79 -9.77 29.82
C LEU A 587 10.83 -10.15 30.96
N LEU A 588 9.68 -10.69 30.60
CA LEU A 588 8.63 -11.14 31.51
C LEU A 588 8.49 -12.66 31.39
N VAL A 589 8.73 -13.37 32.48
CA VAL A 589 8.49 -14.81 32.58
C VAL A 589 7.16 -15.04 33.27
N VAL A 590 6.23 -15.66 32.56
CA VAL A 590 4.94 -16.09 33.10
C VAL A 590 5.10 -17.52 33.60
N TRP A 591 5.25 -17.65 34.91
CA TRP A 591 5.49 -18.92 35.59
C TRP A 591 4.18 -19.66 35.81
N ASN A 592 3.95 -20.70 34.99
CA ASN A 592 2.65 -21.36 34.90
C ASN A 592 2.53 -22.61 35.77
N ASN A 593 3.54 -22.94 36.58
CA ASN A 593 3.55 -24.12 37.45
C ASN A 593 3.23 -23.74 38.90
N GLN A 594 2.05 -24.16 39.40
CA GLN A 594 1.58 -23.86 40.76
C GLN A 594 2.25 -24.76 41.81
N ASN A 595 2.66 -25.96 41.39
CA ASN A 595 3.23 -26.99 42.27
C ASN A 595 4.73 -26.77 42.56
N LYS A 596 5.41 -25.97 41.71
CA LYS A 596 6.85 -25.71 41.79
C LYS A 596 7.09 -24.22 41.89
N ASN A 597 7.85 -23.79 42.90
CA ASN A 597 8.28 -22.39 42.99
C ASN A 597 9.29 -22.07 41.86
N PRO A 598 9.33 -20.82 41.36
CA PRO A 598 10.42 -20.36 40.50
C PRO A 598 11.79 -20.59 41.17
N PRO A 599 12.86 -20.85 40.39
CA PRO A 599 14.22 -20.96 40.92
C PRO A 599 14.63 -19.70 41.70
N GLU A 600 15.54 -19.84 42.65
CA GLU A 600 16.13 -18.71 43.35
C GLU A 600 16.78 -17.72 42.38
N ASP A 601 16.68 -16.42 42.64
CA ASP A 601 17.16 -15.32 41.79
C ASP A 601 18.65 -15.48 41.38
N SER A 602 19.45 -16.16 42.20
CA SER A 602 20.88 -16.42 41.95
C SER A 602 21.14 -17.37 40.77
N LEU A 603 20.18 -18.25 40.45
CA LEU A 603 20.27 -19.26 39.38
C LEU A 603 19.87 -18.72 38.01
N TRP A 604 19.19 -17.57 37.96
CA TRP A 604 18.71 -16.99 36.72
C TRP A 604 19.86 -16.42 35.88
N PRO A 605 19.77 -16.47 34.53
CA PRO A 605 20.76 -15.87 33.65
C PRO A 605 20.93 -14.37 33.93
N LYS A 606 22.17 -13.92 34.09
CA LYS A 606 22.49 -12.51 34.29
C LYS A 606 22.41 -11.76 32.97
N ILE A 607 21.33 -11.03 32.77
CA ILE A 607 21.05 -10.26 31.54
C ILE A 607 21.09 -8.75 31.80
N ARG A 608 21.23 -7.95 30.74
CA ARG A 608 21.35 -6.48 30.83
C ARG A 608 20.02 -5.77 31.02
N VAL A 609 18.91 -6.43 30.66
CA VAL A 609 17.56 -5.87 30.73
C VAL A 609 16.86 -6.33 32.01
N PRO A 610 15.85 -5.61 32.52
CA PRO A 610 15.07 -6.07 33.65
C PRO A 610 14.34 -7.39 33.33
N LEU A 611 14.52 -8.39 34.20
CA LEU A 611 13.80 -9.66 34.17
C LEU A 611 12.78 -9.68 35.31
N LYS A 612 11.52 -9.94 35.00
CA LYS A 612 10.45 -10.12 35.99
C LYS A 612 9.82 -11.49 35.85
N VAL A 613 9.59 -12.15 36.98
CA VAL A 613 8.82 -13.41 37.04
C VAL A 613 7.47 -13.13 37.66
N VAL A 614 6.39 -13.51 36.97
CA VAL A 614 5.01 -13.41 37.45
C VAL A 614 4.46 -14.82 37.63
N ARG A 615 3.99 -15.13 38.83
CA ARG A 615 3.38 -16.42 39.15
C ARG A 615 1.89 -16.39 38.85
N THR A 616 1.41 -17.36 38.08
CA THR A 616 -0.01 -17.47 37.75
C THR A 616 -0.76 -18.30 38.81
N ALA A 617 -2.04 -17.99 39.00
CA ALA A 617 -2.90 -18.72 39.93
C ALA A 617 -3.23 -20.14 39.43
N GLU A 618 -3.28 -20.34 38.11
CA GLU A 618 -3.66 -21.59 37.44
C GLU A 618 -2.83 -21.77 36.17
N ASN A 619 -2.60 -23.03 35.77
CA ASN A 619 -1.93 -23.38 34.52
C ASN A 619 -2.86 -23.17 33.32
N LYS A 620 -2.75 -22.01 32.67
CA LYS A 620 -3.51 -21.65 31.46
C LYS A 620 -2.59 -21.13 30.36
N LEU A 621 -2.83 -21.53 29.12
CA LEU A 621 -2.05 -21.02 27.98
C LEU A 621 -2.30 -19.53 27.73
N SER A 622 -3.53 -19.05 27.97
CA SER A 622 -3.89 -17.65 27.76
C SER A 622 -3.19 -16.67 28.70
N ASN A 623 -2.56 -17.13 29.79
CA ASN A 623 -1.87 -16.28 30.75
C ASN A 623 -0.79 -15.41 30.09
N ARG A 624 -0.12 -15.90 29.04
CA ARG A 624 0.86 -15.14 28.24
C ARG A 624 0.30 -13.87 27.58
N PHE A 625 -1.03 -13.81 27.37
CA PHE A 625 -1.71 -12.68 26.75
C PHE A 625 -2.39 -11.76 27.76
N PHE A 626 -2.24 -12.02 29.06
CA PHE A 626 -2.74 -11.09 30.07
C PHE A 626 -1.99 -9.75 29.97
N PRO A 627 -2.68 -8.60 30.07
CA PRO A 627 -2.06 -7.29 29.98
C PRO A 627 -1.40 -6.92 31.32
N TYR A 628 -0.27 -7.55 31.62
CA TYR A 628 0.52 -7.28 32.82
C TYR A 628 1.04 -5.83 32.83
N ASP A 629 1.05 -5.20 34.00
CA ASP A 629 1.52 -3.81 34.19
C ASP A 629 2.99 -3.65 33.79
N GLU A 630 3.78 -4.74 33.84
CA GLU A 630 5.16 -4.73 33.40
C GLU A 630 5.35 -4.55 31.88
N ILE A 631 4.30 -4.74 31.07
CA ILE A 631 4.33 -4.55 29.61
C ILE A 631 4.21 -3.05 29.28
N GLU A 632 5.34 -2.35 29.34
CA GLU A 632 5.43 -0.90 29.09
C GLU A 632 5.61 -0.53 27.61
N THR A 633 6.18 -1.43 26.82
CA THR A 633 6.48 -1.21 25.39
C THR A 633 5.26 -1.52 24.52
N GLU A 634 5.09 -0.80 23.40
CA GLU A 634 4.00 -1.07 22.45
C GLU A 634 4.14 -2.44 21.76
N ALA A 635 5.38 -2.89 21.55
CA ALA A 635 5.71 -4.15 20.91
C ALA A 635 5.90 -5.28 21.93
N VAL A 636 5.19 -6.39 21.74
CA VAL A 636 5.35 -7.59 22.55
C VAL A 636 5.88 -8.71 21.69
N LEU A 637 7.00 -9.31 22.08
CA LEU A 637 7.44 -10.61 21.55
C LEU A 637 6.88 -11.69 22.47
N ALA A 638 5.98 -12.53 21.98
CA ALA A 638 5.69 -13.78 22.68
C ALA A 638 6.53 -14.91 22.08
N ILE A 639 7.16 -15.69 22.97
CA ILE A 639 8.06 -16.78 22.59
C ILE A 639 7.86 -17.96 23.54
N ASP A 640 7.84 -19.18 22.99
CA ASP A 640 7.73 -20.40 23.81
C ASP A 640 9.08 -20.74 24.45
N ASP A 641 9.04 -21.43 25.59
CA ASP A 641 10.23 -21.73 26.40
C ASP A 641 11.17 -22.80 25.81
N ASP A 642 10.85 -23.34 24.63
CA ASP A 642 11.65 -24.30 23.85
C ASP A 642 12.17 -23.77 22.50
N ILE A 643 11.95 -22.49 22.20
CA ILE A 643 12.41 -21.85 20.95
C ILE A 643 13.81 -21.28 21.11
N ILE A 644 14.82 -22.15 21.04
CA ILE A 644 16.24 -21.77 21.16
C ILE A 644 16.94 -21.48 19.83
N MET A 645 16.25 -21.69 18.69
CA MET A 645 16.88 -21.64 17.36
C MET A 645 16.89 -20.25 16.71
N LEU A 646 16.23 -19.26 17.31
CA LEU A 646 16.16 -17.92 16.75
C LEU A 646 17.41 -17.13 17.13
N THR A 647 18.10 -16.60 16.13
CA THR A 647 19.27 -15.74 16.34
C THR A 647 18.85 -14.33 16.76
N SER A 648 19.80 -13.58 17.33
CA SER A 648 19.59 -12.16 17.64
C SER A 648 19.19 -11.35 16.40
N ASP A 649 19.80 -11.64 15.25
CA ASP A 649 19.49 -10.98 13.97
C ASP A 649 18.06 -11.30 13.50
N GLU A 650 17.62 -12.56 13.62
CA GLU A 650 16.26 -12.96 13.26
C GLU A 650 15.22 -12.24 14.13
N LEU A 651 15.45 -12.14 15.44
CA LEU A 651 14.57 -11.43 16.39
C LEU A 651 14.57 -9.92 16.17
N GLN A 652 15.75 -9.31 15.95
CA GLN A 652 15.86 -7.89 15.65
C GLN A 652 15.14 -7.53 14.34
N PHE A 653 15.31 -8.35 13.29
CA PHE A 653 14.63 -8.15 12.03
C PHE A 653 13.11 -8.31 12.17
N GLY A 654 12.64 -9.32 12.92
CA GLY A 654 11.21 -9.49 13.22
C GLY A 654 10.59 -8.27 13.91
N TYR A 655 11.33 -7.66 14.85
CA TYR A 655 10.92 -6.41 15.49
C TYR A 655 10.86 -5.24 14.49
N GLU A 656 11.83 -5.12 13.58
CA GLU A 656 11.83 -4.07 12.55
C GLU A 656 10.66 -4.21 11.57
N VAL A 657 10.35 -5.44 11.14
CA VAL A 657 9.17 -5.71 10.32
C VAL A 657 7.90 -5.36 11.09
N TRP A 658 7.78 -5.72 12.37
CA TRP A 658 6.63 -5.31 13.18
C TRP A 658 6.49 -3.79 13.28
N ARG A 659 7.58 -3.03 13.33
CA ARG A 659 7.50 -1.56 13.35
C ARG A 659 6.93 -0.98 12.05
N GLU A 660 7.07 -1.67 10.92
CA GLU A 660 6.44 -1.28 9.66
C GLU A 660 4.97 -1.73 9.57
N PHE A 661 4.61 -2.79 10.30
CA PHE A 661 3.25 -3.36 10.33
C PHE A 661 2.71 -3.53 11.77
N PRO A 662 2.65 -2.46 12.58
CA PRO A 662 2.41 -2.57 14.02
C PRO A 662 0.99 -3.00 14.38
N ASP A 663 0.06 -2.97 13.42
CA ASP A 663 -1.30 -3.47 13.56
C ASP A 663 -1.45 -4.97 13.22
N ARG A 664 -0.41 -5.63 12.71
CA ARG A 664 -0.45 -7.04 12.32
C ARG A 664 0.33 -7.92 13.29
N LEU A 665 0.03 -9.21 13.24
CA LEU A 665 0.85 -10.23 13.88
C LEU A 665 2.02 -10.59 12.95
N VAL A 666 3.24 -10.44 13.43
CA VAL A 666 4.48 -10.61 12.66
C VAL A 666 5.30 -11.73 13.28
N GLY A 667 5.66 -12.77 12.55
CA GLY A 667 6.46 -13.84 13.14
C GLY A 667 6.88 -14.93 12.17
N TYR A 668 7.39 -16.04 12.72
CA TYR A 668 8.18 -17.01 11.95
C TYR A 668 7.41 -18.28 11.59
N PRO A 669 6.71 -18.97 12.51
CA PRO A 669 6.01 -20.20 12.18
C PRO A 669 4.66 -19.88 11.51
N GLY A 670 4.63 -19.93 10.17
CA GLY A 670 3.41 -19.75 9.39
C GLY A 670 2.53 -21.02 9.34
N ARG A 671 1.22 -20.85 9.35
CA ARG A 671 0.20 -21.90 9.22
C ARG A 671 -0.96 -21.46 8.33
N LEU A 672 -1.75 -22.42 7.89
CA LEU A 672 -2.82 -22.21 6.93
C LEU A 672 -4.16 -22.74 7.47
N HIS A 673 -5.24 -22.03 7.15
CA HIS A 673 -6.59 -22.57 7.24
C HIS A 673 -7.03 -22.90 5.80
N LEU A 674 -7.64 -24.06 5.62
CA LEU A 674 -8.15 -24.54 4.35
C LEU A 674 -9.63 -24.86 4.51
N TRP A 675 -10.43 -24.69 3.46
CA TRP A 675 -11.79 -25.22 3.45
C TRP A 675 -11.75 -26.67 2.96
N ASP A 676 -12.24 -27.61 3.78
CA ASP A 676 -12.45 -28.99 3.38
C ASP A 676 -13.85 -29.12 2.74
N HIS A 677 -13.87 -29.37 1.43
CA HIS A 677 -15.11 -29.50 0.65
C HIS A 677 -15.88 -30.78 0.94
N GLU A 678 -15.21 -31.85 1.34
CA GLU A 678 -15.86 -33.13 1.63
C GLU A 678 -16.61 -33.03 2.96
N MET A 679 -15.99 -32.38 3.95
CA MET A 679 -16.57 -32.23 5.29
C MET A 679 -17.39 -30.96 5.49
N ASN A 680 -17.34 -30.02 4.54
CA ASN A 680 -17.91 -28.66 4.65
C ASN A 680 -17.48 -27.96 5.95
N LYS A 681 -16.19 -28.05 6.28
CA LYS A 681 -15.59 -27.49 7.50
C LYS A 681 -14.23 -26.90 7.18
N TRP A 682 -13.80 -25.95 8.00
CA TRP A 682 -12.43 -25.46 7.97
C TRP A 682 -11.47 -26.49 8.56
N LYS A 683 -10.28 -26.61 7.98
CA LYS A 683 -9.20 -27.50 8.39
C LYS A 683 -7.96 -26.67 8.72
N TYR A 684 -7.28 -27.02 9.81
CA TYR A 684 -5.96 -26.50 10.12
C TYR A 684 -4.90 -27.27 9.35
N GLU A 685 -4.03 -26.55 8.64
CA GLU A 685 -2.93 -27.13 7.86
C GLU A 685 -1.57 -26.64 8.39
N SER A 686 -0.69 -27.61 8.60
CA SER A 686 0.64 -27.41 9.17
C SER A 686 1.78 -27.56 8.17
N GLU A 687 1.46 -28.02 6.95
CA GLU A 687 2.42 -28.08 5.86
C GLU A 687 2.96 -26.71 5.45
N TRP A 688 4.22 -26.71 5.00
CA TRP A 688 4.89 -25.50 4.54
C TRP A 688 4.51 -25.21 3.10
N THR A 689 3.51 -24.36 2.92
CA THR A 689 3.17 -23.80 1.61
C THR A 689 3.77 -22.40 1.44
N ASN A 690 3.67 -21.85 0.23
CA ASN A 690 3.99 -20.44 -0.02
C ASN A 690 2.91 -19.50 0.57
N GLU A 691 1.77 -20.07 0.97
CA GLU A 691 0.64 -19.38 1.54
C GLU A 691 0.70 -19.39 3.07
N VAL A 692 0.19 -18.34 3.68
CA VAL A 692 0.06 -18.22 5.14
C VAL A 692 -1.22 -17.48 5.46
N SER A 693 -1.89 -17.88 6.53
CA SER A 693 -3.05 -17.16 7.05
C SER A 693 -2.98 -16.92 8.56
N MET A 694 -2.07 -17.64 9.23
CA MET A 694 -1.81 -17.52 10.65
C MET A 694 -0.31 -17.56 10.90
N VAL A 695 0.13 -16.85 11.93
CA VAL A 695 1.47 -16.98 12.50
C VAL A 695 1.31 -17.46 13.94
N LEU A 696 1.99 -18.54 14.30
CA LEU A 696 1.91 -19.08 15.65
C LEU A 696 2.60 -18.13 16.61
N THR A 697 1.90 -17.79 17.69
CA THR A 697 2.37 -16.76 18.62
C THR A 697 3.59 -17.20 19.42
N GLY A 698 3.91 -18.50 19.44
CA GLY A 698 5.11 -19.05 20.08
C GLY A 698 6.44 -18.53 19.55
N ALA A 699 6.43 -17.76 18.45
CA ALA A 699 7.50 -16.84 18.09
C ALA A 699 6.92 -15.72 17.21
N ALA A 700 6.30 -14.71 17.84
CA ALA A 700 5.69 -13.60 17.11
C ALA A 700 5.68 -12.28 17.89
N PHE A 701 5.78 -11.20 17.13
CA PHE A 701 5.59 -9.82 17.55
C PHE A 701 4.16 -9.35 17.29
N TYR A 702 3.58 -8.62 18.23
CA TYR A 702 2.27 -8.00 18.13
C TYR A 702 2.17 -6.79 19.06
N HIS A 703 1.13 -5.97 18.87
CA HIS A 703 0.89 -4.79 19.68
C HIS A 703 0.30 -5.15 21.07
N LYS A 704 0.77 -4.53 22.15
CA LYS A 704 0.30 -4.76 23.54
C LYS A 704 -1.22 -4.61 23.72
N TYR A 705 -1.84 -3.82 22.85
CA TYR A 705 -3.30 -3.64 22.81
C TYR A 705 -4.05 -4.97 22.60
N PHE A 706 -3.46 -5.91 21.85
CA PHE A 706 -4.07 -7.21 21.66
C PHE A 706 -4.06 -8.07 22.93
N ASN A 707 -3.16 -7.83 23.92
CA ASN A 707 -3.28 -8.44 25.25
C ASN A 707 -4.60 -8.02 25.93
N TYR A 708 -4.90 -6.72 25.89
CA TYR A 708 -6.14 -6.17 26.46
C TYR A 708 -7.36 -6.74 25.74
N LEU A 709 -7.38 -6.74 24.41
CA LEU A 709 -8.50 -7.27 23.64
C LEU A 709 -8.69 -8.76 23.87
N TYR A 710 -7.61 -9.54 23.88
CA TYR A 710 -7.67 -10.98 24.09
C TYR A 710 -8.24 -11.30 25.47
N THR A 711 -7.84 -10.54 26.49
CA THR A 711 -8.24 -10.79 27.87
C THR A 711 -9.66 -10.31 28.17
N TYR A 712 -10.03 -9.12 27.70
CA TYR A 712 -11.26 -8.44 28.14
C TYR A 712 -12.34 -8.24 27.06
N LYS A 713 -12.00 -8.43 25.78
CA LYS A 713 -12.90 -8.14 24.64
C LYS A 713 -13.02 -9.30 23.65
N MET A 714 -12.47 -10.48 23.96
CA MET A 714 -12.61 -11.65 23.11
C MET A 714 -14.09 -12.02 22.95
N PRO A 715 -14.62 -12.17 21.72
CA PRO A 715 -16.03 -12.49 21.51
C PRO A 715 -16.43 -13.88 22.02
N GLY A 716 -17.68 -13.97 22.49
CA GLY A 716 -18.31 -15.23 22.89
C GLY A 716 -17.57 -15.95 24.02
N ASP A 717 -17.46 -17.27 23.89
CA ASP A 717 -16.81 -18.17 24.85
C ASP A 717 -15.39 -18.60 24.40
N ILE A 718 -14.80 -17.94 23.40
CA ILE A 718 -13.52 -18.34 22.79
C ILE A 718 -12.39 -18.46 23.83
N LYS A 719 -12.23 -17.46 24.71
CA LYS A 719 -11.18 -17.52 25.74
C LYS A 719 -11.41 -18.69 26.70
N ASN A 720 -12.65 -18.93 27.11
CA ASN A 720 -13.01 -20.04 27.99
C ASN A 720 -12.76 -21.38 27.30
N TRP A 721 -13.03 -21.47 26.00
CA TRP A 721 -12.74 -22.64 25.18
C TRP A 721 -11.23 -22.94 25.16
N VAL A 722 -10.41 -21.93 24.87
CA VAL A 722 -8.93 -22.03 24.90
C VAL A 722 -8.44 -22.50 26.27
N ASP A 723 -8.94 -21.89 27.35
CA ASP A 723 -8.54 -22.23 28.72
C ASP A 723 -8.97 -23.65 29.13
N ALA A 724 -10.11 -24.13 28.64
CA ALA A 724 -10.63 -25.47 28.96
C ALA A 724 -9.92 -26.57 28.18
N HIS A 725 -9.52 -26.32 26.92
CA HIS A 725 -8.89 -27.31 26.04
C HIS A 725 -7.35 -27.25 26.09
N MET A 726 -6.77 -26.22 26.72
CA MET A 726 -5.31 -26.02 26.74
C MET A 726 -4.69 -26.06 25.33
N ASN A 727 -5.36 -25.43 24.37
CA ASN A 727 -4.98 -25.40 22.96
C ASN A 727 -5.56 -24.16 22.26
N CYS A 728 -5.08 -23.84 21.05
CA CYS A 728 -5.63 -22.85 20.14
C CYS A 728 -5.58 -21.38 20.60
N GLU A 729 -4.75 -21.06 21.60
CA GLU A 729 -4.59 -19.70 22.10
C GLU A 729 -4.03 -18.76 21.02
N ASP A 730 -3.13 -19.28 20.18
CA ASP A 730 -2.56 -18.58 19.04
C ASP A 730 -3.54 -18.44 17.88
N ILE A 731 -4.34 -19.46 17.56
CA ILE A 731 -5.43 -19.38 16.57
C ILE A 731 -6.41 -18.29 17.00
N ALA A 732 -6.80 -18.26 18.28
CA ALA A 732 -7.68 -17.23 18.81
C ALA A 732 -7.08 -15.82 18.67
N MET A 733 -5.77 -15.67 18.89
CA MET A 733 -5.07 -14.40 18.69
C MET A 733 -5.07 -13.99 17.21
N ASN A 734 -4.82 -14.92 16.29
CA ASN A 734 -4.86 -14.65 14.85
C ASN A 734 -6.27 -14.23 14.39
N PHE A 735 -7.32 -14.92 14.86
CA PHE A 735 -8.71 -14.54 14.60
C PHE A 735 -9.03 -13.14 15.12
N LEU A 736 -8.62 -12.85 16.36
CA LEU A 736 -8.84 -11.55 16.99
C LEU A 736 -8.17 -10.43 16.18
N VAL A 737 -6.88 -10.56 15.86
CA VAL A 737 -6.12 -9.54 15.12
C VAL A 737 -6.68 -9.38 13.70
N ALA A 738 -6.93 -10.47 12.98
CA ALA A 738 -7.44 -10.43 11.61
C ALA A 738 -8.85 -9.83 11.56
N ASN A 739 -9.71 -10.17 12.52
CA ASN A 739 -11.02 -9.57 12.62
C ASN A 739 -10.90 -8.07 12.93
N VAL A 740 -10.07 -7.69 13.91
CA VAL A 740 -9.95 -6.29 14.37
C VAL A 740 -9.35 -5.35 13.31
N THR A 741 -8.47 -5.86 12.47
CA THR A 741 -7.75 -5.03 11.50
C THR A 741 -8.23 -5.20 10.07
N GLY A 742 -8.95 -6.28 9.79
CA GLY A 742 -9.25 -6.72 8.43
C GLY A 742 -7.99 -7.09 7.64
N LYS A 743 -6.84 -7.32 8.28
CA LYS A 743 -5.55 -7.54 7.62
C LYS A 743 -5.00 -8.95 7.89
N ALA A 744 -4.26 -9.47 6.93
CA ALA A 744 -3.54 -10.74 7.09
C ALA A 744 -2.26 -10.56 7.93
N VAL A 745 -1.75 -11.68 8.46
CA VAL A 745 -0.47 -11.74 9.17
C VAL A 745 0.74 -11.46 8.27
N ILE A 746 1.90 -11.17 8.87
CA ILE A 746 3.18 -11.05 8.15
C ILE A 746 4.13 -12.17 8.59
N LYS A 747 4.51 -13.02 7.63
CA LYS A 747 5.53 -14.05 7.83
C LYS A 747 6.92 -13.45 7.62
N VAL A 748 7.86 -13.77 8.50
CA VAL A 748 9.27 -13.36 8.40
C VAL A 748 10.12 -14.54 7.89
N THR A 749 11.33 -14.27 7.38
CA THR A 749 12.33 -15.22 6.85
C THR A 749 12.22 -16.66 7.38
N PRO A 750 12.30 -17.68 6.51
CA PRO A 750 11.91 -19.04 6.85
C PRO A 750 12.93 -19.79 7.72
N ARG A 751 12.49 -20.31 8.87
CA ARG A 751 13.12 -21.44 9.58
C ARG A 751 12.34 -22.72 9.30
N LYS A 752 12.95 -23.69 8.59
CA LYS A 752 12.27 -24.93 8.14
C LYS A 752 11.74 -25.81 9.28
N LYS A 753 12.37 -25.80 10.46
CA LYS A 753 11.89 -26.49 11.68
C LYS A 753 12.39 -25.75 12.92
N PHE A 754 11.48 -25.42 13.84
CA PHE A 754 11.80 -25.16 15.24
C PHE A 754 11.87 -26.53 15.93
N LYS A 755 13.02 -27.19 15.85
CA LYS A 755 13.26 -28.47 16.52
C LYS A 755 14.21 -28.23 17.68
N CYS A 756 13.73 -28.41 18.90
CA CYS A 756 14.60 -28.54 20.07
C CYS A 756 15.46 -29.81 19.91
N PRO A 757 16.80 -29.71 19.81
CA PRO A 757 17.68 -30.86 19.62
C PRO A 757 17.80 -31.76 20.86
N GLU A 758 17.58 -31.19 22.05
CA GLU A 758 17.82 -31.84 23.35
C GLU A 758 16.53 -32.26 24.07
N CYS A 759 15.38 -31.92 23.51
CA CYS A 759 14.10 -32.37 24.02
C CYS A 759 13.93 -33.84 23.64
N THR A 760 14.26 -34.75 24.56
CA THR A 760 13.78 -36.13 24.52
C THR A 760 12.26 -36.11 24.30
N ALA A 761 11.75 -37.00 23.45
CA ALA A 761 10.35 -37.10 23.02
C ALA A 761 9.38 -37.48 24.16
N ILE A 762 9.34 -36.66 25.20
CA ILE A 762 8.53 -36.81 26.40
C ILE A 762 7.78 -35.48 26.50
N ASP A 763 6.50 -35.50 26.14
CA ASP A 763 5.50 -34.46 26.46
C ASP A 763 5.55 -33.11 25.69
N GLY A 764 5.57 -33.16 24.35
CA GLY A 764 5.21 -32.01 23.51
C GLY A 764 3.74 -32.05 23.08
N LEU A 765 2.93 -31.02 23.39
CA LEU A 765 1.50 -30.93 23.04
C LEU A 765 1.22 -31.18 21.54
N SER A 766 2.16 -30.85 20.66
CA SER A 766 2.03 -30.99 19.20
C SER A 766 2.32 -32.39 18.64
N LEU A 767 2.74 -33.35 19.47
CA LEU A 767 3.10 -34.71 19.04
C LEU A 767 1.89 -35.67 19.02
N ASP A 768 0.76 -35.28 19.61
CA ASP A 768 -0.49 -36.05 19.57
C ASP A 768 -1.24 -35.82 18.24
N GLN A 769 -1.74 -36.88 17.61
CA GLN A 769 -2.55 -36.78 16.40
C GLN A 769 -3.89 -36.08 16.67
N THR A 770 -4.40 -36.17 17.90
CA THR A 770 -5.61 -35.45 18.34
C THR A 770 -5.43 -33.93 18.28
N HIS A 771 -4.20 -33.44 18.50
CA HIS A 771 -3.88 -32.02 18.54
C HIS A 771 -4.22 -31.27 17.24
N MET A 772 -4.02 -31.90 16.08
CA MET A 772 -4.34 -31.28 14.78
C MET A 772 -5.86 -31.27 14.50
N VAL A 773 -6.57 -32.27 15.01
CA VAL A 773 -8.03 -32.36 14.92
C VAL A 773 -8.65 -31.25 15.77
N GLU A 774 -8.22 -31.12 17.03
CA GLU A 774 -8.68 -30.06 17.94
C GLU A 774 -8.46 -28.66 17.36
N ARG A 775 -7.31 -28.41 16.72
CA ARG A 775 -7.04 -27.13 16.08
C ARG A 775 -7.99 -26.83 14.92
N SER A 776 -8.37 -27.85 14.14
CA SER A 776 -9.38 -27.70 13.10
C SER A 776 -10.75 -27.39 13.71
N GLU A 777 -11.11 -28.01 14.83
CA GLU A 777 -12.34 -27.70 15.57
C GLU A 777 -12.35 -26.26 16.11
N CYS A 778 -11.22 -25.79 16.65
CA CYS A 778 -11.06 -24.40 17.08
C CYS A 778 -11.33 -23.40 15.95
N ILE A 779 -10.78 -23.61 14.76
CA ILE A 779 -11.04 -22.73 13.59
C ILE A 779 -12.54 -22.67 13.29
N ASN A 780 -13.23 -23.82 13.26
CA ASN A 780 -14.67 -23.86 12.99
C ASN A 780 -15.48 -23.16 14.08
N LYS A 781 -15.19 -23.44 15.35
CA LYS A 781 -15.85 -22.80 16.50
C LYS A 781 -15.64 -21.29 16.48
N PHE A 782 -14.41 -20.82 16.26
CA PHE A 782 -14.12 -19.39 16.26
C PHE A 782 -14.78 -18.70 15.07
N ALA A 783 -14.74 -19.28 13.87
CA ALA A 783 -15.44 -18.74 12.71
C ALA A 783 -16.96 -18.63 12.94
N SER A 784 -17.55 -19.61 13.63
CA SER A 784 -18.96 -19.56 14.03
C SER A 784 -19.24 -18.41 15.02
N VAL A 785 -18.40 -18.21 16.03
CA VAL A 785 -18.57 -17.14 17.03
C VAL A 785 -18.38 -15.75 16.42
N PHE A 786 -17.41 -15.58 15.52
CA PHE A 786 -17.19 -14.33 14.78
C PHE A 786 -18.22 -14.09 13.67
N GLY A 787 -19.01 -15.12 13.28
CA GLY A 787 -20.01 -15.05 12.22
C GLY A 787 -19.44 -15.04 10.79
N THR A 788 -18.12 -15.09 10.65
CA THR A 788 -17.40 -15.17 9.38
C THR A 788 -16.02 -15.80 9.59
N MET A 789 -15.30 -16.10 8.49
CA MET A 789 -13.88 -16.45 8.54
C MET A 789 -13.05 -15.16 8.41
N PRO A 790 -12.46 -14.63 9.51
CA PRO A 790 -11.68 -13.40 9.44
C PRO A 790 -10.25 -13.62 8.91
N LEU A 791 -9.73 -14.85 8.95
CA LEU A 791 -8.39 -15.16 8.48
C LEU A 791 -8.29 -14.95 6.96
N LYS A 792 -7.20 -14.33 6.52
CA LYS A 792 -6.92 -14.06 5.10
C LYS A 792 -5.66 -14.83 4.69
N VAL A 793 -5.75 -15.57 3.59
CA VAL A 793 -4.60 -16.27 2.99
C VAL A 793 -3.78 -15.25 2.19
N VAL A 794 -2.46 -15.23 2.41
CA VAL A 794 -1.51 -14.38 1.69
C VAL A 794 -0.23 -15.14 1.34
N GLU A 795 0.44 -14.71 0.29
CA GLU A 795 1.77 -15.20 -0.11
C GLU A 795 2.86 -14.16 0.18
N HIS A 796 2.71 -13.43 1.29
CA HIS A 796 3.63 -12.36 1.65
C HIS A 796 4.64 -12.81 2.70
N ARG A 797 5.93 -12.59 2.44
CA ARG A 797 7.04 -12.82 3.37
C ARG A 797 7.97 -11.62 3.38
N ALA A 798 8.34 -11.17 4.59
CA ALA A 798 9.37 -10.16 4.79
C ALA A 798 10.76 -10.83 4.91
N ASP A 799 11.68 -10.40 4.05
CA ASP A 799 13.11 -10.77 4.07
C ASP A 799 13.98 -9.51 4.14
N PRO A 800 15.16 -9.55 4.80
CA PRO A 800 16.05 -8.40 4.84
C PRO A 800 16.61 -8.10 3.44
N VAL A 801 17.01 -6.85 3.22
CA VAL A 801 17.69 -6.45 1.97
C VAL A 801 18.99 -7.24 1.84
N LEU A 802 19.26 -7.78 0.64
CA LEU A 802 20.37 -8.71 0.34
C LEU A 802 20.21 -10.13 0.91
N TYR A 803 19.01 -10.53 1.31
CA TYR A 803 18.75 -11.91 1.72
C TYR A 803 19.06 -12.90 0.58
N LYS A 804 19.91 -13.89 0.87
CA LYS A 804 20.44 -14.89 -0.10
C LYS A 804 21.26 -14.33 -1.27
N ASP A 805 21.52 -13.03 -1.33
CA ASP A 805 22.42 -12.47 -2.33
C ASP A 805 23.89 -12.81 -2.00
N ASP A 806 24.71 -12.96 -3.05
CA ASP A 806 26.13 -13.33 -2.96
C ASP A 806 27.05 -12.14 -2.64
N PHE A 807 26.57 -11.22 -1.80
CA PHE A 807 27.37 -10.09 -1.32
C PHE A 807 28.12 -10.43 -0.02
N PRO A 808 29.29 -9.81 0.23
CA PRO A 808 30.04 -9.96 1.47
C PRO A 808 29.18 -9.71 2.72
N GLU A 809 29.30 -10.57 3.74
CA GLU A 809 28.49 -10.51 4.97
C GLU A 809 28.52 -9.14 5.64
N LYS A 810 29.65 -8.43 5.59
CA LYS A 810 29.80 -7.07 6.14
C LYS A 810 28.84 -6.02 5.54
N LEU A 811 28.25 -6.29 4.38
CA LEU A 811 27.27 -5.41 3.73
C LEU A 811 25.83 -5.79 4.09
N LYS A 812 25.61 -6.98 4.66
CA LYS A 812 24.30 -7.45 5.10
C LYS A 812 24.04 -6.90 6.50
N SER A 813 22.90 -6.24 6.70
CA SER A 813 22.54 -5.70 8.02
C SER A 813 22.22 -6.80 9.04
N PHE A 814 21.80 -7.97 8.55
CA PHE A 814 21.45 -9.14 9.34
C PHE A 814 22.17 -10.38 8.79
N PRO A 815 23.50 -10.48 8.98
CA PRO A 815 24.32 -11.52 8.36
C PRO A 815 23.98 -12.94 8.87
N ASN A 816 23.44 -13.06 10.09
CA ASN A 816 23.12 -14.35 10.71
C ASN A 816 21.68 -14.82 10.46
N ILE A 817 20.95 -14.17 9.56
CA ILE A 817 19.61 -14.64 9.17
C ILE A 817 19.77 -15.90 8.31
N GLY A 818 19.23 -17.01 8.81
CA GLY A 818 19.32 -18.32 8.17
C GLY A 818 20.65 -19.06 8.39
N SER A 819 21.59 -18.53 9.19
CA SER A 819 22.78 -19.26 9.63
C SER A 819 22.45 -20.21 10.79
N LEU A 820 23.10 -21.37 10.82
CA LEU A 820 23.05 -22.32 11.94
C LEU A 820 24.30 -22.18 12.79
#